data_AF-A0A8C2BDS7-F1
#
_entry.id   AF-A0A8C2BDS7-F1
#
_cell.length_a   1.000
_cell.length_b   1.000
_cell.length_c   1.000
_cell.angle_alpha   90.00
_cell.angle_beta   90.00
_cell.angle_gamma   90.00
#
_symmetry.space_group_name_H-M   'P 1'
#
loop_
_entity.id
_entity.type
_entity.pdbx_description
1 polymer ?
#
loop_
_entity_poly.entity_id
_entity_poly.type
_entity_poly.pdbx_seq_one_letter_code
_entity_poly.pdbx_strand_id
1 'polypeptide(L)'
;MWWKVGLVLVMCSGLTSSEAREEHRDSPPRNTMLRAPVETLDFGFVPSVVYETHAFYEPGPIGIVFQMVHAFLYVVQPNPFPKDLIVKMAIYYELGFIVLSVLGLVFVLFMPVVGLFFCVCRCCENCGGEMHQRQKKNGDCLKGFYMATLIATSVFLAVGVTIAYAANQNITNQIKSTRRLVSSNIRDLKSFANYTPVQIDYVSAQYTTAKNKVLSDLDSKYSVFLCFLCISVNIHQSMRETKESLESVTTSLEILQEGTGRLQISLQSERASLSNTLNDPACSNGDVTHTCNTIRGTLSQLALSLPDVEAPLANLDAVLKTDLSNIVQKVGWVSLFHAATIKVKGLLDKSGGEIVAFTKMFPVEPALENFTKFLTESQKNIEAYYPQIDQLDFYRWIGCVVICCMVVLVLTFNFLGLLCGSCGYDKNTTPTTRGCLSNTGGNLLMASVGFSFIFSWLLMGVVVTSFIVGGNVEKLVCEPLANRQIFKVLIIDTPYMVHPAKKNFLPGMLFQDPNIDLTMGSMYRDCYENHGLYSALQLETSFNFNKFLNATVYNLELNKIFNSVSVDLQGMLLLEQEGKDNLIDFANTGVGEIDYQAYLTEVNKGVTVVDLLSYANELEAQADQLPRGALENALKGHASSIRQIHKEQVVPMEQIKVTNVLNAIEAAEYLIANNASHVVKQEADKFIKKLLGYFSQYTEWVKHSLEMEVAQCKPISNIIDSLEIVGCSFVVDSVNTFWFGLGGCCLLLIPSIILSVKLAKFYRRMDTEDVFDE
;
A
#
# COMPACT_ATOMS: atom_id res chain seq x y z
N MET A 1 -29.90 -53.74 3.19
CA MET A 1 -29.39 -52.35 3.31
C MET A 1 -27.93 -52.28 3.83
N TRP A 2 -27.27 -53.41 4.17
CA TRP A 2 -25.92 -53.43 4.75
C TRP A 2 -24.77 -53.64 3.75
N TRP A 3 -25.05 -53.92 2.47
CA TRP A 3 -24.01 -54.08 1.45
C TRP A 3 -23.51 -52.74 0.87
N LYS A 4 -24.29 -51.65 1.01
CA LYS A 4 -23.94 -50.33 0.45
C LYS A 4 -22.85 -49.60 1.24
N VAL A 5 -22.65 -49.91 2.53
CA VAL A 5 -21.61 -49.29 3.37
C VAL A 5 -20.24 -49.92 3.10
N GLY A 6 -20.18 -51.21 2.75
CA GLY A 6 -18.94 -51.91 2.42
C GLY A 6 -18.38 -51.60 1.02
N LEU A 7 -19.22 -51.12 0.08
CA LEU A 7 -18.81 -50.84 -1.30
C LEU A 7 -18.22 -49.43 -1.50
N VAL A 8 -18.45 -48.50 -0.55
CA VAL A 8 -17.97 -47.11 -0.63
C VAL A 8 -16.51 -46.98 -0.17
N LEU A 9 -16.03 -47.90 0.67
CA LEU A 9 -14.63 -47.94 1.13
C LEU A 9 -13.61 -48.38 0.05
N VAL A 10 -14.07 -48.90 -1.09
CA VAL A 10 -13.20 -49.41 -2.17
C VAL A 10 -13.17 -48.48 -3.40
N MET A 11 -14.05 -47.46 -3.48
CA MET A 11 -14.21 -46.60 -4.66
C MET A 11 -13.66 -45.16 -4.50
N CYS A 12 -13.10 -44.79 -3.34
CA CYS A 12 -12.60 -43.41 -3.10
C CYS A 12 -11.10 -43.22 -3.36
N SER A 13 -10.43 -44.16 -4.05
CA SER A 13 -9.00 -44.07 -4.39
C SER A 13 -8.70 -43.45 -5.76
N GLY A 14 -9.68 -42.78 -6.40
CA GLY A 14 -9.50 -42.26 -7.74
C GLY A 14 -10.29 -40.96 -7.96
N LEU A 15 -9.56 -39.95 -8.44
CA LEU A 15 -10.01 -38.65 -8.94
C LEU A 15 -10.34 -37.58 -7.91
N THR A 16 -9.35 -36.70 -7.65
CA THR A 16 -9.61 -35.26 -7.67
C THR A 16 -8.48 -34.57 -8.42
N SER A 17 -8.83 -34.08 -9.61
CA SER A 17 -8.07 -33.22 -10.50
C SER A 17 -7.71 -31.91 -9.82
N SER A 18 -6.52 -31.40 -10.13
CA SER A 18 -6.11 -30.02 -9.88
C SER A 18 -7.08 -29.06 -10.55
N GLU A 19 -7.67 -28.14 -9.79
CA GLU A 19 -8.25 -26.91 -10.32
C GLU A 19 -7.35 -25.74 -9.91
N ALA A 20 -6.69 -25.18 -10.92
CA ALA A 20 -5.91 -23.97 -10.84
C ALA A 20 -6.85 -22.79 -10.54
N ARG A 21 -6.54 -22.03 -9.50
CA ARG A 21 -7.27 -20.82 -9.14
C ARG A 21 -6.68 -19.65 -9.93
N GLU A 22 -7.50 -19.11 -10.83
CA GLU A 22 -7.19 -17.92 -11.63
C GLU A 22 -6.95 -16.70 -10.74
N GLU A 23 -5.86 -16.00 -11.06
CA GLU A 23 -5.37 -14.78 -10.42
C GLU A 23 -6.19 -13.59 -10.96
N HIS A 24 -7.13 -13.07 -10.16
CA HIS A 24 -7.91 -11.89 -10.51
C HIS A 24 -7.10 -10.62 -10.21
N ARG A 25 -6.58 -10.02 -11.27
CA ARG A 25 -5.78 -8.79 -11.25
C ARG A 25 -6.69 -7.56 -11.22
N ASP A 26 -7.11 -7.17 -10.02
CA ASP A 26 -7.84 -5.92 -9.83
C ASP A 26 -6.92 -4.71 -10.07
N SER A 27 -7.37 -3.83 -10.97
CA SER A 27 -6.71 -2.57 -11.32
C SER A 27 -7.25 -1.46 -10.42
N PRO A 28 -6.42 -0.63 -9.78
CA PRO A 28 -6.93 0.46 -8.96
C PRO A 28 -7.46 1.61 -9.84
N PRO A 29 -8.52 2.32 -9.38
CA PRO A 29 -9.19 3.34 -10.15
C PRO A 29 -8.31 4.60 -10.29
N ARG A 30 -8.20 5.06 -11.53
CA ARG A 30 -7.40 6.20 -11.96
C ARG A 30 -8.14 7.51 -11.70
N ASN A 31 -8.03 8.04 -10.48
CA ASN A 31 -8.38 9.43 -10.18
C ASN A 31 -7.10 10.26 -9.99
N THR A 32 -6.46 10.58 -11.12
CA THR A 32 -5.31 11.49 -11.14
C THR A 32 -5.85 12.93 -11.17
N MET A 33 -5.98 13.57 -10.01
CA MET A 33 -5.94 15.04 -9.98
C MET A 33 -4.55 15.46 -10.47
N LEU A 34 -4.53 16.31 -11.48
CA LEU A 34 -3.35 16.84 -12.16
C LEU A 34 -2.46 17.64 -11.18
N ARG A 35 -1.62 16.95 -10.40
CA ARG A 35 -0.59 17.55 -9.55
C ARG A 35 0.71 17.59 -10.36
N ALA A 36 1.34 18.76 -10.46
CA ALA A 36 2.62 18.95 -11.14
C ALA A 36 3.64 17.88 -10.65
N PRO A 37 4.56 17.40 -11.51
CA PRO A 37 5.51 16.36 -11.12
C PRO A 37 6.45 16.91 -10.03
N VAL A 38 6.20 16.50 -8.78
CA VAL A 38 7.11 16.72 -7.65
C VAL A 38 8.10 15.55 -7.69
N GLU A 39 9.38 15.85 -7.52
CA GLU A 39 10.43 14.84 -7.37
C GLU A 39 10.04 13.85 -6.26
N THR A 40 10.13 12.55 -6.55
CA THR A 40 9.75 11.49 -5.62
C THR A 40 10.82 11.33 -4.55
N LEU A 41 10.43 11.46 -3.28
CA LEU A 41 11.33 11.23 -2.14
C LEU A 41 11.56 9.73 -1.93
N ASP A 42 12.80 9.34 -1.69
CA ASP A 42 13.16 8.00 -1.23
C ASP A 42 13.33 8.03 0.31
N PHE A 43 12.45 7.31 1.01
CA PHE A 43 12.46 7.20 2.46
C PHE A 43 13.15 5.90 2.95
N GLY A 44 13.66 5.07 2.02
CA GLY A 44 14.23 3.76 2.32
C GLY A 44 13.18 2.71 2.72
N PHE A 45 13.66 1.58 3.23
CA PHE A 45 12.84 0.46 3.67
C PHE A 45 12.78 0.40 5.20
N VAL A 46 11.58 0.23 5.75
CA VAL A 46 11.41 -0.02 7.19
C VAL A 46 12.16 -1.30 7.57
N PRO A 47 12.94 -1.32 8.67
CA PRO A 47 13.67 -2.50 9.11
C PRO A 47 12.73 -3.72 9.28
N SER A 48 12.87 -4.74 8.44
CA SER A 48 12.03 -5.93 8.49
C SER A 48 12.51 -6.94 9.51
N VAL A 49 11.58 -7.63 10.18
CA VAL A 49 11.87 -8.77 11.06
C VAL A 49 11.50 -10.05 10.34
N VAL A 50 12.41 -11.01 10.30
CA VAL A 50 12.10 -12.37 9.84
C VAL A 50 11.71 -13.21 11.04
N TYR A 51 10.47 -13.68 11.05
CA TYR A 51 9.95 -14.58 12.07
C TYR A 51 10.31 -16.03 11.76
N GLU A 52 10.68 -16.80 12.79
CA GLU A 52 11.13 -18.19 12.66
C GLU A 52 9.97 -19.18 12.57
N THR A 53 8.80 -18.85 13.13
CA THR A 53 7.70 -19.80 13.26
C THR A 53 6.99 -20.01 11.93
N HIS A 54 6.97 -21.26 11.50
CA HIS A 54 6.12 -21.73 10.41
C HIS A 54 5.01 -22.63 10.99
N ALA A 55 3.82 -22.08 11.15
CA ALA A 55 2.65 -22.81 11.62
C ALA A 55 2.03 -23.63 10.48
N PHE A 56 2.76 -24.65 10.03
CA PHE A 56 2.31 -25.60 9.01
C PHE A 56 2.63 -27.02 9.48
N TYR A 57 1.66 -27.92 9.34
CA TYR A 57 1.82 -29.32 9.67
C TYR A 57 1.36 -30.21 8.54
N GLU A 58 2.22 -31.16 8.18
CA GLU A 58 1.89 -32.23 7.25
C GLU A 58 1.98 -33.57 8.01
N PRO A 59 0.86 -34.31 8.15
CA PRO A 59 0.81 -35.53 8.96
C PRO A 59 1.57 -36.72 8.35
N GLY A 60 2.13 -36.62 7.15
CA GLY A 60 2.83 -37.71 6.49
C GLY A 60 1.92 -38.93 6.27
N PRO A 61 2.43 -40.18 6.35
CA PRO A 61 1.66 -41.39 6.03
C PRO A 61 0.44 -41.63 6.93
N ILE A 62 0.49 -41.22 8.21
CA ILE A 62 -0.66 -41.39 9.13
C ILE A 62 -1.83 -40.48 8.74
N GLY A 63 -1.58 -39.44 7.96
CA GLY A 63 -2.62 -38.54 7.43
C GLY A 63 -3.70 -39.24 6.62
N ILE A 64 -3.38 -40.36 5.94
CA ILE A 64 -4.38 -41.17 5.23
C ILE A 64 -5.43 -41.71 6.21
N VAL A 65 -4.99 -42.14 7.41
CA VAL A 65 -5.89 -42.65 8.43
C VAL A 65 -6.70 -41.52 9.06
N PHE A 66 -6.09 -40.35 9.28
CA PHE A 66 -6.81 -39.17 9.76
C PHE A 66 -7.97 -38.83 8.82
N GLN A 67 -7.73 -38.78 7.51
CA GLN A 67 -8.77 -38.55 6.50
C GLN A 67 -9.90 -39.60 6.55
N MET A 68 -9.57 -40.89 6.75
CA MET A 68 -10.59 -41.93 6.92
C MET A 68 -11.46 -41.68 8.15
N VAL A 69 -10.86 -41.22 9.26
CA VAL A 69 -11.57 -40.93 10.50
C VAL A 69 -12.44 -39.68 10.36
N HIS A 70 -11.94 -38.60 9.74
CA HIS A 70 -12.76 -37.43 9.44
C HIS A 70 -13.95 -37.79 8.53
N ALA A 71 -13.73 -38.63 7.52
CA ALA A 71 -14.81 -39.12 6.66
C ALA A 71 -15.86 -39.91 7.45
N PHE A 72 -15.43 -40.77 8.38
CA PHE A 72 -16.33 -41.46 9.30
C PHE A 72 -17.12 -40.48 10.17
N LEU A 73 -16.46 -39.51 10.81
CA LEU A 73 -17.11 -38.51 11.65
C LEU A 73 -18.07 -37.62 10.86
N TYR A 74 -17.80 -37.35 9.58
CA TYR A 74 -18.72 -36.66 8.69
C TYR A 74 -19.98 -37.48 8.37
N VAL A 75 -19.87 -38.80 8.29
CA VAL A 75 -21.04 -39.70 8.17
C VAL A 75 -21.84 -39.75 9.47
N VAL A 76 -21.17 -39.74 10.63
CA VAL A 76 -21.82 -39.70 11.96
C VAL A 76 -22.57 -38.39 12.14
N GLN A 77 -21.96 -37.27 11.75
CA GLN A 77 -22.51 -35.94 11.93
C GLN A 77 -22.29 -35.08 10.67
N PRO A 78 -23.22 -35.16 9.70
CA PRO A 78 -23.12 -34.42 8.44
C PRO A 78 -23.61 -32.97 8.56
N ASN A 79 -24.28 -32.63 9.66
CA ASN A 79 -24.91 -31.33 9.85
C ASN A 79 -23.84 -30.25 10.09
N PRO A 80 -23.97 -29.06 9.46
CA PRO A 80 -23.07 -27.94 9.71
C PRO A 80 -23.28 -27.36 11.12
N PHE A 81 -22.27 -26.65 11.62
CA PHE A 81 -22.27 -26.04 12.95
C PHE A 81 -23.55 -25.22 13.21
N PRO A 82 -24.31 -25.48 14.29
CA PRO A 82 -25.55 -24.79 14.57
C PRO A 82 -25.26 -23.36 15.02
N LYS A 83 -25.72 -22.38 14.23
CA LYS A 83 -25.57 -20.95 14.57
C LYS A 83 -26.49 -20.53 15.74
N ASP A 84 -27.60 -21.25 15.93
CA ASP A 84 -28.55 -21.04 17.02
C ASP A 84 -28.51 -22.23 17.99
N LEU A 85 -27.99 -22.02 19.20
CA LEU A 85 -27.81 -23.05 20.23
C LEU A 85 -29.12 -23.43 20.94
N ILE A 86 -30.20 -23.63 20.19
CA ILE A 86 -31.48 -24.07 20.75
C ILE A 86 -31.36 -25.56 21.08
N VAL A 87 -31.70 -25.96 22.31
CA VAL A 87 -31.62 -27.36 22.82
C VAL A 87 -32.19 -28.39 21.84
N LYS A 88 -33.26 -28.04 21.11
CA LYS A 88 -33.85 -28.92 20.08
C LYS A 88 -32.94 -29.15 18.88
N MET A 89 -32.23 -28.12 18.39
CA MET A 89 -31.28 -28.27 17.28
C MET A 89 -30.03 -29.04 17.69
N ALA A 90 -29.58 -28.89 18.94
CA ALA A 90 -28.43 -29.63 19.47
C ALA A 90 -28.66 -31.16 19.47
N ILE A 91 -29.88 -31.61 19.80
CA ILE A 91 -30.21 -33.06 19.80
C ILE A 91 -30.19 -33.64 18.38
N TYR A 92 -30.70 -32.90 17.38
CA TYR A 92 -30.65 -33.34 15.98
C TYR A 92 -29.23 -33.32 15.41
N TYR A 93 -28.40 -32.39 15.87
CA TYR A 93 -27.00 -32.29 15.51
C TYR A 93 -26.20 -33.51 15.99
N GLU A 94 -26.35 -33.90 17.27
CA GLU A 94 -25.62 -35.00 17.91
C GLU A 94 -26.24 -36.41 17.69
N LEU A 95 -27.27 -36.54 16.84
CA LEU A 95 -28.05 -37.78 16.76
C LEU A 95 -27.20 -39.02 16.40
N GLY A 96 -26.23 -38.88 15.50
CA GLY A 96 -25.33 -39.98 15.14
C GLY A 96 -24.41 -40.41 16.29
N PHE A 97 -23.89 -39.45 17.06
CA PHE A 97 -23.09 -39.72 18.26
C PHE A 97 -23.94 -40.47 19.30
N ILE A 98 -25.16 -39.99 19.57
CA ILE A 98 -26.07 -40.65 20.53
C ILE A 98 -26.34 -42.10 20.13
N VAL A 99 -26.67 -42.36 18.86
CA VAL A 99 -26.97 -43.72 18.39
C VAL A 99 -25.77 -44.65 18.55
N LEU A 100 -24.57 -44.22 18.14
CA LEU A 100 -23.36 -45.05 18.26
C LEU A 100 -22.94 -45.25 19.72
N SER A 101 -23.06 -44.23 20.56
CA SER A 101 -22.79 -44.34 22.00
C SER A 101 -23.75 -45.30 22.71
N VAL A 102 -25.04 -45.28 22.35
CA VAL A 102 -26.02 -46.24 22.88
C VAL A 102 -25.67 -47.66 22.43
N LEU A 103 -25.33 -47.87 21.16
CA LEU A 103 -24.90 -49.19 20.66
C LEU A 103 -23.64 -49.69 21.37
N GLY A 104 -22.66 -48.82 21.60
CA GLY A 104 -21.46 -49.13 22.36
C GLY A 104 -21.75 -49.46 23.83
N LEU A 105 -22.63 -48.72 24.50
CA LEU A 105 -23.08 -49.01 25.86
C LEU A 105 -23.81 -50.35 25.96
N VAL A 106 -24.68 -50.65 24.99
CA VAL A 106 -25.32 -51.96 24.87
C VAL A 106 -24.25 -53.05 24.73
N PHE A 107 -23.23 -52.87 23.89
CA PHE A 107 -22.14 -53.84 23.78
C PHE A 107 -21.42 -54.04 25.12
N VAL A 108 -21.08 -52.96 25.83
CA VAL A 108 -20.39 -53.02 27.15
C VAL A 108 -21.19 -53.82 28.17
N LEU A 109 -22.52 -53.64 28.21
CA LEU A 109 -23.40 -54.34 29.16
C LEU A 109 -23.68 -55.79 28.75
N PHE A 110 -23.94 -56.05 27.47
CA PHE A 110 -24.34 -57.38 27.01
C PHE A 110 -23.16 -58.34 26.86
N MET A 111 -21.96 -57.88 26.49
CA MET A 111 -20.81 -58.77 26.32
C MET A 111 -20.45 -59.62 27.54
N PRO A 112 -20.33 -59.07 28.77
CA PRO A 112 -20.03 -59.89 29.94
C PRO A 112 -21.17 -60.86 30.25
N VAL A 113 -22.42 -60.46 30.02
CA VAL A 113 -23.61 -61.32 30.22
C VAL A 113 -23.59 -62.49 29.23
N VAL A 114 -23.34 -62.23 27.94
CA VAL A 114 -23.19 -63.26 26.91
C VAL A 114 -22.00 -64.17 27.22
N GLY A 115 -20.88 -63.61 27.69
CA GLY A 115 -19.71 -64.38 28.12
C GLY A 115 -20.03 -65.33 29.29
N LEU A 116 -20.78 -64.86 30.30
CA LEU A 116 -21.25 -65.68 31.42
C LEU A 116 -22.19 -66.80 30.95
N PHE A 117 -23.20 -66.47 30.13
CA PHE A 117 -24.10 -67.49 29.56
C PHE A 117 -23.35 -68.49 28.69
N PHE A 118 -22.39 -68.04 27.88
CA PHE A 118 -21.54 -68.91 27.07
C PHE A 118 -20.70 -69.84 27.95
N CYS A 119 -20.12 -69.33 29.04
CA CYS A 119 -19.36 -70.12 30.01
C CYS A 119 -20.24 -71.19 30.68
N VAL A 120 -21.42 -70.82 31.20
CA VAL A 120 -22.36 -71.77 31.82
C VAL A 120 -22.88 -72.79 30.81
N CYS A 121 -23.29 -72.33 29.62
CA CYS A 121 -23.71 -73.20 28.51
C CYS A 121 -22.63 -74.23 28.17
N ARG A 122 -21.36 -73.81 28.17
CA ARG A 122 -20.21 -74.67 27.93
C ARG A 122 -19.93 -75.64 29.07
N CYS A 123 -20.10 -75.23 30.33
CA CYS A 123 -20.02 -76.12 31.49
C CYS A 123 -21.14 -77.18 31.49
N CYS A 124 -22.31 -76.86 30.94
CA CYS A 124 -23.41 -77.79 30.69
C CYS A 124 -23.27 -78.55 29.35
N GLU A 125 -22.05 -78.72 28.84
CA GLU A 125 -21.71 -79.40 27.58
C GLU A 125 -22.33 -78.80 26.30
N ASN A 126 -23.09 -77.71 26.36
CA ASN A 126 -23.59 -77.01 25.18
C ASN A 126 -22.59 -75.95 24.65
N CYS A 127 -22.94 -75.20 23.60
CA CYS A 127 -22.09 -74.13 23.04
C CYS A 127 -20.64 -74.55 22.68
N GLY A 128 -20.47 -75.82 22.29
CA GLY A 128 -19.18 -76.41 21.95
C GLY A 128 -18.39 -76.97 23.13
N GLY A 129 -19.02 -77.13 24.30
CA GLY A 129 -18.51 -77.91 25.43
C GLY A 129 -18.50 -79.42 25.16
N GLU A 130 -19.50 -79.94 24.44
CA GLU A 130 -19.61 -81.33 24.02
C GLU A 130 -18.39 -81.74 23.19
N MET A 131 -17.57 -82.64 23.73
CA MET A 131 -16.40 -83.23 23.08
C MET A 131 -16.81 -84.37 22.14
N HIS A 132 -17.86 -84.13 21.37
CA HIS A 132 -18.38 -85.05 20.37
C HIS A 132 -18.27 -84.40 18.98
N GLN A 133 -17.75 -85.14 18.02
CA GLN A 133 -17.63 -84.66 16.64
C GLN A 133 -18.50 -85.46 15.67
N ARG A 134 -19.54 -84.80 15.15
CA ARG A 134 -20.37 -85.32 14.07
C ARG A 134 -19.65 -85.24 12.73
N GLN A 135 -19.63 -86.34 11.98
CA GLN A 135 -18.96 -86.40 10.68
C GLN A 135 -19.83 -85.72 9.61
N LYS A 136 -19.38 -84.56 9.11
CA LYS A 136 -20.10 -83.81 8.06
C LYS A 136 -19.54 -84.17 6.68
N LYS A 137 -20.43 -84.36 5.70
CA LYS A 137 -20.09 -84.65 4.30
C LYS A 137 -19.05 -83.70 3.68
N ASN A 138 -19.00 -82.44 4.13
CA ASN A 138 -18.06 -81.41 3.66
C ASN A 138 -17.11 -80.89 4.78
N GLY A 139 -16.71 -81.74 5.73
CA GLY A 139 -15.93 -81.36 6.92
C GLY A 139 -14.62 -80.61 6.62
N ASP A 140 -13.84 -81.10 5.66
CA ASP A 140 -12.54 -80.50 5.29
C ASP A 140 -12.67 -79.12 4.65
N CYS A 141 -13.66 -78.95 3.76
CA CYS A 141 -13.96 -77.66 3.14
C CYS A 141 -14.43 -76.64 4.19
N LEU A 142 -15.27 -77.07 5.13
CA LEU A 142 -15.76 -76.23 6.21
C LEU A 142 -14.64 -75.81 7.18
N LYS A 143 -13.70 -76.71 7.47
CA LYS A 143 -12.49 -76.40 8.26
C LYS A 143 -11.61 -75.37 7.54
N GLY A 144 -11.35 -75.60 6.25
CA GLY A 144 -10.58 -74.68 5.41
C GLY A 144 -11.21 -73.27 5.36
N PHE A 145 -12.53 -73.21 5.23
CA PHE A 145 -13.28 -71.94 5.29
C PHE A 145 -13.09 -71.23 6.64
N TYR A 146 -13.35 -71.90 7.77
CA TYR A 146 -13.18 -71.29 9.09
C TYR A 146 -11.75 -70.83 9.34
N MET A 147 -10.75 -71.63 8.94
CA MET A 147 -9.34 -71.26 9.03
C MET A 147 -9.03 -70.01 8.20
N ALA A 148 -9.42 -69.97 6.93
CA ALA A 148 -9.19 -68.82 6.05
C ALA A 148 -9.87 -67.56 6.56
N THR A 149 -11.14 -67.66 7.00
CA THR A 149 -11.86 -66.51 7.57
C THR A 149 -11.26 -66.03 8.88
N LEU A 150 -10.77 -66.94 9.74
CA LEU A 150 -10.13 -66.56 11.01
C LEU A 150 -8.79 -65.87 10.79
N ILE A 151 -8.01 -66.32 9.79
CA ILE A 151 -6.80 -65.62 9.35
C ILE A 151 -7.16 -64.22 8.85
N ALA A 152 -8.15 -64.11 7.95
CA ALA A 152 -8.58 -62.81 7.43
C ALA A 152 -9.01 -61.86 8.55
N THR A 153 -9.86 -62.30 9.50
CA THR A 153 -10.25 -61.48 10.64
C THR A 153 -9.08 -61.12 11.55
N SER A 154 -8.12 -62.03 11.74
CA SER A 154 -6.92 -61.77 12.55
C SER A 154 -5.99 -60.75 11.90
N VAL A 155 -5.88 -60.73 10.56
CA VAL A 155 -5.15 -59.69 9.83
C VAL A 155 -5.82 -58.34 10.00
N PHE A 156 -7.15 -58.23 9.88
CA PHE A 156 -7.84 -56.97 10.11
C PHE A 156 -7.73 -56.47 11.56
N LEU A 157 -7.79 -57.37 12.54
CA LEU A 157 -7.51 -57.06 13.95
C LEU A 157 -6.07 -56.55 14.14
N ALA A 158 -5.09 -57.17 13.47
CA ALA A 158 -3.70 -56.72 13.50
C ALA A 158 -3.55 -55.31 12.91
N VAL A 159 -4.21 -55.03 11.77
CA VAL A 159 -4.23 -53.69 11.17
C VAL A 159 -4.84 -52.67 12.15
N GLY A 160 -6.00 -52.97 12.74
CA GLY A 160 -6.66 -52.07 13.69
C GLY A 160 -5.80 -51.73 14.91
N VAL A 161 -5.13 -52.73 15.51
CA VAL A 161 -4.23 -52.47 16.65
C VAL A 161 -2.95 -51.73 16.24
N THR A 162 -2.42 -51.96 15.03
CA THR A 162 -1.29 -51.17 14.52
C THR A 162 -1.65 -49.71 14.29
N ILE A 163 -2.86 -49.42 13.79
CA ILE A 163 -3.38 -48.06 13.66
C ILE A 163 -3.48 -47.39 15.03
N ALA A 164 -4.06 -48.07 16.01
CA ALA A 164 -4.18 -47.54 17.37
C ALA A 164 -2.80 -47.27 18.00
N TYR A 165 -1.85 -48.20 17.85
CA TYR A 165 -0.47 -47.99 18.33
C TYR A 165 0.22 -46.83 17.62
N ALA A 166 0.10 -46.72 16.29
CA ALA A 166 0.69 -45.63 15.51
C ALA A 166 0.13 -44.26 15.94
N ALA A 167 -1.17 -44.17 16.19
CA ALA A 167 -1.81 -42.96 16.69
C ALA A 167 -1.31 -42.58 18.09
N ASN A 168 -1.18 -43.55 19.00
CA ASN A 168 -0.61 -43.33 20.32
C ASN A 168 0.85 -42.84 20.26
N GLN A 169 1.64 -43.41 19.35
CA GLN A 169 3.04 -43.03 19.13
C GLN A 169 3.16 -41.65 18.48
N ASN A 170 2.22 -41.26 17.62
CA ASN A 170 2.22 -39.95 16.96
C ASN A 170 2.18 -38.82 18.00
N ILE A 171 1.30 -38.90 19.01
CA ILE A 171 1.21 -37.90 20.09
C ILE A 171 2.58 -37.71 20.77
N THR A 172 3.22 -38.81 21.20
CA THR A 172 4.55 -38.77 21.83
C THR A 172 5.61 -38.14 20.90
N ASN A 173 5.59 -38.50 19.61
CA ASN A 173 6.53 -37.93 18.64
C ASN A 173 6.31 -36.40 18.47
N GLN A 174 5.07 -35.93 18.51
CA GLN A 174 4.73 -34.51 18.32
C GLN A 174 4.94 -33.62 19.55
N ILE A 175 5.20 -34.17 20.75
CA ILE A 175 5.54 -33.36 21.93
C ILE A 175 6.80 -32.52 21.69
N LYS A 176 7.81 -33.09 21.01
CA LYS A 176 9.02 -32.33 20.62
C LYS A 176 8.70 -31.22 19.63
N SER A 177 7.77 -31.44 18.71
CA SER A 177 7.29 -30.40 17.77
C SER A 177 6.52 -29.30 18.50
N THR A 178 5.67 -29.67 19.47
CA THR A 178 4.93 -28.73 20.32
C THR A 178 5.87 -27.79 21.07
N ARG A 179 6.94 -28.32 21.70
CA ARG A 179 7.96 -27.50 22.38
C ARG A 179 8.65 -26.53 21.43
N ARG A 180 8.98 -26.98 20.22
CA ARG A 180 9.61 -26.14 19.19
C ARG A 180 8.67 -25.02 18.74
N LEU A 181 7.39 -25.32 18.50
CA LEU A 181 6.37 -24.32 18.14
C LEU A 181 6.18 -23.29 19.26
N VAL A 182 6.05 -23.73 20.52
CA VAL A 182 5.91 -22.80 21.65
C VAL A 182 7.15 -21.90 21.79
N SER A 183 8.36 -22.48 21.73
CA SER A 183 9.61 -21.72 21.88
C SER A 183 9.83 -20.72 20.73
N SER A 184 9.57 -21.12 19.49
CA SER A 184 9.67 -20.24 18.32
C SER A 184 8.64 -19.12 18.34
N ASN A 185 7.37 -19.40 18.66
CA ASN A 185 6.34 -18.37 18.80
C ASN A 185 6.69 -17.32 19.86
N ILE A 186 7.17 -17.75 21.04
CA ILE A 186 7.59 -16.81 22.10
C ILE A 186 8.78 -15.96 21.64
N ARG A 187 9.74 -16.56 20.90
CA ARG A 187 10.87 -15.82 20.35
C ARG A 187 10.43 -14.79 19.32
N ASP A 188 9.51 -15.16 18.43
CA ASP A 188 8.96 -14.24 17.43
C ASP A 188 8.18 -13.10 18.07
N LEU A 189 7.42 -13.35 19.15
CA LEU A 189 6.78 -12.29 19.93
C LEU A 189 7.78 -11.36 20.63
N LYS A 190 8.90 -11.90 21.13
CA LYS A 190 9.98 -11.09 21.70
C LYS A 190 10.66 -10.24 20.62
N SER A 191 10.90 -10.80 19.44
CA SER A 191 11.43 -10.05 18.29
C SER A 191 10.44 -8.96 17.85
N PHE A 192 9.15 -9.28 17.75
CA PHE A 192 8.09 -8.32 17.47
C PHE A 192 8.11 -7.16 18.47
N ALA A 193 8.19 -7.45 19.77
CA ALA A 193 8.31 -6.46 20.82
C ALA A 193 9.59 -5.62 20.68
N ASN A 194 10.75 -6.22 20.46
CA ASN A 194 12.01 -5.47 20.42
C ASN A 194 12.16 -4.59 19.17
N TYR A 195 11.60 -4.99 18.02
CA TYR A 195 11.76 -4.27 16.76
C TYR A 195 10.68 -3.21 16.50
N THR A 196 9.48 -3.36 17.07
CA THR A 196 8.40 -2.36 16.91
C THR A 196 8.85 -0.92 17.25
N PRO A 197 9.50 -0.63 18.39
CA PRO A 197 9.93 0.74 18.70
C PRO A 197 10.99 1.24 17.71
N VAL A 198 11.92 0.37 17.28
CA VAL A 198 12.95 0.70 16.28
C VAL A 198 12.33 1.08 14.93
N GLN A 199 11.28 0.36 14.51
CA GLN A 199 10.55 0.66 13.27
C GLN A 199 9.80 1.99 13.37
N ILE A 200 9.16 2.27 14.52
CA ILE A 200 8.47 3.56 14.76
C ILE A 200 9.47 4.72 14.75
N ASP A 201 10.62 4.56 15.42
CA ASP A 201 11.68 5.55 15.44
C ASP A 201 12.23 5.81 14.04
N TYR A 202 12.44 4.76 13.24
CA TYR A 202 12.87 4.89 11.84
C TYR A 202 11.89 5.72 11.00
N VAL A 203 10.60 5.39 11.04
CA VAL A 203 9.54 6.11 10.30
C VAL A 203 9.44 7.58 10.74
N SER A 204 9.61 7.85 12.04
CA SER A 204 9.64 9.22 12.56
C SER A 204 10.89 9.99 12.11
N ALA A 205 12.06 9.33 12.07
CA ALA A 205 13.33 9.93 11.67
C ALA A 205 13.35 10.34 10.18
N GLN A 206 12.62 9.61 9.32
CA GLN A 206 12.50 9.91 7.89
C GLN A 206 11.81 11.25 7.59
N TYR A 207 11.17 11.88 8.58
CA TYR A 207 10.75 13.29 8.46
C TYR A 207 11.92 14.22 8.07
N THR A 208 13.14 13.91 8.54
CA THR A 208 14.34 14.69 8.21
C THR A 208 14.67 14.67 6.72
N THR A 209 14.31 13.61 5.98
CA THR A 209 14.49 13.52 4.52
C THR A 209 13.61 14.54 3.80
N ALA A 210 12.32 14.61 4.14
CA ALA A 210 11.42 15.62 3.60
C ALA A 210 11.86 17.04 4.01
N LYS A 211 12.24 17.23 5.28
CA LYS A 211 12.77 18.51 5.79
C LYS A 211 14.01 18.97 5.03
N ASN A 212 15.00 18.10 4.88
CA ASN A 212 16.27 18.44 4.24
C ASN A 212 16.07 18.71 2.74
N LYS A 213 15.15 18.02 2.08
CA LYS A 213 14.79 18.33 0.68
C LYS A 213 14.09 19.68 0.56
N VAL A 214 13.19 20.02 1.49
CA VAL A 214 12.56 21.35 1.54
C VAL A 214 13.61 22.45 1.78
N LEU A 215 14.50 22.26 2.76
CA LEU A 215 15.61 23.19 3.04
C LEU A 215 16.56 23.30 1.85
N SER A 216 16.88 22.19 1.18
CA SER A 216 17.71 22.17 -0.02
C SER A 216 17.04 22.88 -1.18
N ASP A 217 15.74 22.69 -1.42
CA ASP A 217 15.02 23.40 -2.48
C ASP A 217 14.82 24.90 -2.14
N LEU A 218 14.79 25.27 -0.84
CA LEU A 218 14.80 26.66 -0.37
C LEU A 218 16.18 27.30 -0.56
N ASP A 219 17.26 26.60 -0.21
CA ASP A 219 18.65 27.08 -0.32
C ASP A 219 19.16 27.04 -1.76
N SER A 220 18.92 25.98 -2.54
CA SER A 220 19.39 25.90 -3.93
C SER A 220 18.66 26.91 -4.84
N LYS A 221 17.48 27.39 -4.43
CA LYS A 221 16.72 28.41 -5.16
C LYS A 221 16.91 29.84 -4.65
N TYR A 222 18.06 30.14 -4.05
CA TYR A 222 18.68 31.47 -4.26
C TYR A 222 18.68 31.85 -5.77
N SER A 223 18.70 30.85 -6.68
CA SER A 223 18.54 31.02 -8.13
C SER A 223 17.12 31.43 -8.61
N VAL A 224 16.02 31.00 -7.95
CA VAL A 224 14.68 31.53 -8.30
C VAL A 224 14.51 32.93 -7.76
N PHE A 225 15.19 33.28 -6.66
CA PHE A 225 15.29 34.66 -6.22
C PHE A 225 16.17 35.51 -7.16
N LEU A 226 17.21 34.92 -7.76
CA LEU A 226 17.91 35.50 -8.91
C LEU A 226 16.98 35.68 -10.13
N CYS A 227 15.93 34.86 -10.25
CA CYS A 227 14.87 34.97 -11.25
C CYS A 227 13.77 35.99 -10.86
N PHE A 228 13.50 36.21 -9.57
CA PHE A 228 12.78 37.40 -9.09
C PHE A 228 13.57 38.67 -9.38
N LEU A 229 14.90 38.60 -9.24
CA LEU A 229 15.82 39.60 -9.78
C LEU A 229 15.73 39.69 -11.31
N CYS A 230 15.35 38.64 -12.06
CA CYS A 230 15.09 38.77 -13.50
C CYS A 230 13.90 39.68 -13.80
N ILE A 231 12.95 39.86 -12.88
CA ILE A 231 11.89 40.87 -13.03
C ILE A 231 12.49 42.28 -12.88
N SER A 232 13.43 42.48 -11.94
CA SER A 232 14.23 43.73 -11.88
C SER A 232 15.25 43.87 -13.01
N VAL A 233 15.71 42.78 -13.63
CA VAL A 233 16.56 42.81 -14.84
C VAL A 233 15.72 43.10 -16.08
N ASN A 234 14.45 42.70 -16.15
CA ASN A 234 13.53 43.20 -17.17
C ASN A 234 13.25 44.70 -17.00
N ILE A 235 13.23 45.20 -15.76
CA ILE A 235 13.22 46.66 -15.50
C ILE A 235 14.55 47.30 -15.91
N HIS A 236 15.69 46.61 -15.71
CA HIS A 236 17.00 47.09 -16.15
C HIS A 236 17.13 47.11 -17.68
N GLN A 237 16.63 46.07 -18.36
CA GLN A 237 16.56 45.96 -19.81
C GLN A 237 15.57 46.99 -20.36
N SER A 238 14.41 47.19 -19.74
CA SER A 238 13.45 48.20 -20.17
C SER A 238 13.94 49.62 -19.88
N MET A 239 14.64 49.88 -18.78
CA MET A 239 15.27 51.18 -18.50
C MET A 239 16.48 51.44 -19.39
N ARG A 240 17.24 50.40 -19.74
CA ARG A 240 18.32 50.48 -20.72
C ARG A 240 17.76 50.72 -22.12
N GLU A 241 16.69 50.04 -22.51
CA GLU A 241 15.98 50.26 -23.78
C GLU A 241 15.30 51.63 -23.79
N THR A 242 14.77 52.11 -22.66
CA THR A 242 14.25 53.48 -22.51
C THR A 242 15.39 54.50 -22.60
N LYS A 243 16.56 54.22 -22.01
CA LYS A 243 17.76 55.06 -22.11
C LYS A 243 18.31 55.08 -23.53
N GLU A 244 18.46 53.93 -24.18
CA GLU A 244 18.91 53.79 -25.57
C GLU A 244 17.90 54.45 -26.53
N SER A 245 16.60 54.36 -26.24
CA SER A 245 15.53 55.06 -26.99
C SER A 245 15.55 56.56 -26.75
N LEU A 246 15.81 57.02 -25.51
CA LEU A 246 15.92 58.43 -25.18
C LEU A 246 17.20 59.02 -25.77
N GLU A 247 18.32 58.30 -25.74
CA GLU A 247 19.56 58.64 -26.45
C GLU A 247 19.29 58.75 -27.95
N SER A 248 18.58 57.79 -28.54
CA SER A 248 18.18 57.85 -29.96
C SER A 248 17.28 59.04 -30.27
N VAL A 249 16.37 59.41 -29.38
CA VAL A 249 15.51 60.60 -29.50
C VAL A 249 16.33 61.89 -29.37
N THR A 250 17.22 61.99 -28.38
CA THR A 250 18.11 63.15 -28.19
C THR A 250 19.01 63.34 -29.40
N THR A 251 19.67 62.29 -29.90
CA THR A 251 20.50 62.35 -31.10
C THR A 251 19.67 62.74 -32.33
N SER A 252 18.44 62.24 -32.46
CA SER A 252 17.52 62.62 -33.54
C SER A 252 17.11 64.10 -33.45
N LEU A 253 16.93 64.62 -32.24
CA LEU A 253 16.57 66.01 -31.98
C LEU A 253 17.75 66.97 -32.23
N GLU A 254 18.97 66.59 -31.85
CA GLU A 254 20.20 67.32 -32.17
C GLU A 254 20.42 67.43 -33.68
N ILE A 255 20.27 66.32 -34.41
CA ILE A 255 20.34 66.29 -35.88
C ILE A 255 19.25 67.17 -36.48
N LEU A 256 18.04 67.17 -35.91
CA LEU A 256 16.95 68.02 -36.37
C LEU A 256 17.23 69.50 -36.09
N GLN A 257 17.79 69.87 -34.93
CA GLN A 257 18.14 71.25 -34.58
C GLN A 257 19.27 71.77 -35.48
N GLU A 258 20.33 70.99 -35.67
CA GLU A 258 21.42 71.33 -36.58
C GLU A 258 20.90 71.45 -38.03
N GLY A 259 20.08 70.50 -38.48
CA GLY A 259 19.43 70.52 -39.79
C GLY A 259 18.54 71.73 -40.00
N THR A 260 17.76 72.11 -38.97
CA THR A 260 16.86 73.27 -38.99
C THR A 260 17.66 74.57 -39.10
N GLY A 261 18.74 74.72 -38.33
CA GLY A 261 19.62 75.88 -38.41
C GLY A 261 20.28 76.02 -39.77
N ARG A 262 20.78 74.91 -40.34
CA ARG A 262 21.37 74.88 -41.69
C ARG A 262 20.35 75.24 -42.77
N LEU A 263 19.15 74.69 -42.69
CA LEU A 263 18.06 74.96 -43.63
C LEU A 263 17.63 76.43 -43.58
N GLN A 264 17.51 77.01 -42.39
CA GLN A 264 17.18 78.41 -42.21
C GLN A 264 18.22 79.32 -42.88
N ILE A 265 19.52 79.04 -42.69
CA ILE A 265 20.61 79.78 -43.33
C ILE A 265 20.55 79.64 -44.86
N SER A 266 20.36 78.41 -45.37
CA SER A 266 20.25 78.16 -46.82
C SER A 266 19.07 78.88 -47.46
N LEU A 267 17.90 78.86 -46.82
CA LEU A 267 16.71 79.55 -47.31
C LEU A 267 16.84 81.07 -47.25
N GLN A 268 17.43 81.62 -46.18
CA GLN A 268 17.70 83.07 -46.08
C GLN A 268 18.71 83.52 -47.14
N SER A 269 19.77 82.73 -47.36
CA SER A 269 20.79 83.00 -48.38
C SER A 269 20.20 82.99 -49.79
N GLU A 270 19.39 81.98 -50.13
CA GLU A 270 18.71 81.93 -51.43
C GLU A 270 17.71 83.06 -51.60
N ARG A 271 16.94 83.39 -50.56
CA ARG A 271 16.02 84.52 -50.59
C ARG A 271 16.73 85.85 -50.82
N ALA A 272 17.87 86.07 -50.18
CA ALA A 272 18.69 87.27 -50.38
C ALA A 272 19.29 87.32 -51.79
N SER A 273 19.79 86.18 -52.28
CA SER A 273 20.38 86.07 -53.62
C SER A 273 19.33 86.27 -54.71
N LEU A 274 18.16 85.66 -54.58
CA LEU A 274 17.03 85.84 -55.49
C LEU A 274 16.54 87.29 -55.48
N SER A 275 16.47 87.93 -54.30
CA SER A 275 16.16 89.37 -54.18
C SER A 275 17.16 90.25 -54.93
N ASN A 276 18.46 89.96 -54.81
CA ASN A 276 19.51 90.69 -55.54
C ASN A 276 19.37 90.52 -57.06
N THR A 277 19.12 89.30 -57.53
CA THR A 277 18.86 89.01 -58.95
C THR A 277 17.65 89.78 -59.46
N LEU A 278 16.60 89.92 -58.65
CA LEU A 278 15.41 90.70 -59.01
C LEU A 278 15.66 92.22 -59.02
N ASN A 279 16.68 92.72 -58.32
CA ASN A 279 17.05 94.13 -58.30
C ASN A 279 18.00 94.53 -59.45
N ASP A 280 18.34 93.59 -60.34
CA ASP A 280 19.12 93.85 -61.54
C ASP A 280 18.38 94.84 -62.47
N PRO A 281 19.07 95.80 -63.11
CA PRO A 281 18.47 96.73 -64.07
C PRO A 281 17.65 96.05 -65.17
N ALA A 282 17.98 94.79 -65.54
CA ALA A 282 17.24 93.99 -66.50
C ALA A 282 15.76 93.77 -66.11
N CYS A 283 15.42 93.77 -64.81
CA CYS A 283 14.04 93.66 -64.32
C CYS A 283 13.23 94.97 -64.43
N SER A 284 13.86 96.08 -64.84
CA SER A 284 13.17 97.38 -65.05
C SER A 284 12.76 97.61 -66.52
N ASN A 285 13.01 96.65 -67.41
CA ASN A 285 12.58 96.68 -68.81
C ASN A 285 11.11 96.22 -68.93
N GLY A 286 10.29 97.02 -69.62
CA GLY A 286 8.82 96.98 -69.57
C GLY A 286 8.15 95.62 -69.79
N ASP A 287 8.70 94.75 -70.63
CA ASP A 287 8.13 93.41 -70.89
C ASP A 287 8.45 92.38 -69.79
N VAL A 288 9.47 92.64 -68.96
CA VAL A 288 9.99 91.72 -67.92
C VAL A 288 9.56 92.14 -66.51
N THR A 289 9.24 93.42 -66.31
CA THR A 289 8.93 94.01 -65.01
C THR A 289 7.76 93.35 -64.28
N HIS A 290 6.72 92.91 -64.99
CA HIS A 290 5.59 92.22 -64.38
C HIS A 290 6.02 90.91 -63.72
N THR A 291 6.75 90.05 -64.43
CA THR A 291 7.23 88.76 -63.94
C THR A 291 8.18 88.91 -62.75
N CYS A 292 9.15 89.83 -62.81
CA CYS A 292 10.05 90.07 -61.68
C CYS A 292 9.30 90.56 -60.42
N ASN A 293 8.25 91.38 -60.58
CA ASN A 293 7.43 91.83 -59.44
C ASN A 293 6.57 90.70 -58.85
N THR A 294 6.07 89.77 -59.68
CA THR A 294 5.37 88.58 -59.21
C THR A 294 6.27 87.70 -58.36
N ILE A 295 7.49 87.40 -58.82
CA ILE A 295 8.48 86.62 -58.04
C ILE A 295 8.85 87.37 -56.74
N ARG A 296 8.97 88.71 -56.80
CA ARG A 296 9.27 89.50 -55.61
C ARG A 296 8.18 89.38 -54.54
N GLY A 297 6.91 89.26 -54.96
CA GLY A 297 5.77 89.03 -54.05
C GLY A 297 5.78 87.67 -53.36
N THR A 298 6.44 86.65 -53.93
CA THR A 298 6.47 85.29 -53.38
C THR A 298 7.69 85.01 -52.48
N LEU A 299 8.71 85.90 -52.48
CA LEU A 299 9.93 85.76 -51.67
C LEU A 299 9.68 85.51 -50.17
N SER A 300 8.59 86.04 -49.61
CA SER A 300 8.25 85.86 -48.19
C SER A 300 7.84 84.43 -47.82
N GLN A 301 7.49 83.62 -48.81
CA GLN A 301 7.06 82.23 -48.62
C GLN A 301 8.24 81.27 -48.41
N LEU A 302 9.45 81.63 -48.85
CA LEU A 302 10.71 80.95 -48.52
C LEU A 302 11.11 81.23 -47.06
N ALA A 303 10.38 80.62 -46.14
CA ALA A 303 10.58 80.72 -44.70
C ALA A 303 10.39 79.36 -44.02
N LEU A 304 10.98 79.24 -42.83
CA LEU A 304 10.85 78.07 -41.97
C LEU A 304 9.52 78.09 -41.22
N SER A 305 8.87 76.93 -41.04
CA SER A 305 7.60 76.82 -40.30
C SER A 305 7.75 76.30 -38.85
N LEU A 306 8.97 75.95 -38.41
CA LEU A 306 9.20 75.30 -37.12
C LEU A 306 9.52 76.31 -36.01
N PRO A 307 9.01 76.12 -34.78
CA PRO A 307 9.39 76.90 -33.60
C PRO A 307 10.78 76.50 -33.06
N ASP A 308 11.37 77.38 -32.26
CA ASP A 308 12.69 77.23 -31.63
C ASP A 308 12.71 76.08 -30.60
N VAL A 309 13.70 75.17 -30.71
CA VAL A 309 13.74 73.87 -30.01
C VAL A 309 14.79 73.87 -28.88
N GLU A 310 15.33 75.04 -28.50
CA GLU A 310 16.42 75.13 -27.51
C GLU A 310 15.99 74.80 -26.06
N ALA A 311 14.75 75.11 -25.67
CA ALA A 311 14.30 74.90 -24.28
C ALA A 311 14.11 73.42 -23.87
N PRO A 312 13.55 72.51 -24.71
CA PRO A 312 13.39 71.10 -24.36
C PRO A 312 14.71 70.31 -24.33
N LEU A 313 15.70 70.67 -25.15
CA LEU A 313 16.96 69.92 -25.29
C LEU A 313 17.84 70.03 -24.03
N ALA A 314 17.85 71.20 -23.37
CA ALA A 314 18.64 71.42 -22.16
C ALA A 314 18.20 70.56 -20.96
N ASN A 315 16.92 70.20 -20.89
CA ASN A 315 16.37 69.36 -19.81
C ASN A 315 16.65 67.87 -20.02
N LEU A 316 16.80 67.41 -21.28
CA LEU A 316 17.15 66.01 -21.59
C LEU A 316 18.62 65.67 -21.31
N ASP A 317 19.56 66.60 -21.55
CA ASP A 317 20.99 66.36 -21.31
C ASP A 317 21.34 66.21 -19.80
N ALA A 318 20.50 66.77 -18.92
CA ALA A 318 20.62 66.62 -17.47
C ALA A 318 20.22 65.21 -16.99
N VAL A 319 19.26 64.58 -17.68
CA VAL A 319 18.74 63.23 -17.38
C VAL A 319 19.74 62.14 -17.79
N LEU A 320 20.54 62.36 -18.84
CA LEU A 320 21.51 61.38 -19.34
C LEU A 320 22.73 61.18 -18.42
N LYS A 321 23.00 62.14 -17.53
CA LYS A 321 24.16 62.13 -16.61
C LYS A 321 23.88 61.46 -15.25
N THR A 322 22.64 61.13 -14.92
CA THR A 322 22.32 60.44 -13.65
C THR A 322 22.56 58.94 -13.80
N ASP A 323 23.53 58.42 -13.06
CA ASP A 323 24.03 57.04 -13.18
C ASP A 323 23.12 56.07 -12.41
N LEU A 324 22.00 55.71 -13.02
CA LEU A 324 20.92 54.91 -12.44
C LEU A 324 21.33 53.46 -12.09
N SER A 325 22.49 52.99 -12.59
CA SER A 325 22.94 51.60 -12.50
C SER A 325 23.40 51.19 -11.09
N ASN A 326 23.89 52.14 -10.28
CA ASN A 326 24.43 51.85 -8.94
C ASN A 326 23.36 51.72 -7.83
N ILE A 327 22.11 52.14 -8.09
CA ILE A 327 21.02 52.15 -7.09
C ILE A 327 20.46 50.74 -6.84
N VAL A 328 20.63 49.80 -7.79
CA VAL A 328 19.96 48.49 -7.75
C VAL A 328 20.76 47.43 -6.98
N GLN A 329 22.03 47.65 -6.65
CA GLN A 329 22.83 46.65 -5.93
C GLN A 329 22.50 46.52 -4.42
N LYS A 330 21.67 47.39 -3.86
CA LYS A 330 21.35 47.45 -2.42
C LYS A 330 19.90 47.11 -2.06
N VAL A 331 19.19 46.30 -2.85
CA VAL A 331 17.78 46.03 -2.53
C VAL A 331 17.63 45.05 -1.34
N GLY A 332 16.95 45.49 -0.28
CA GLY A 332 16.70 44.77 0.99
C GLY A 332 15.84 43.49 0.90
N TRP A 333 15.62 42.93 -0.28
CA TRP A 333 14.88 41.68 -0.47
C TRP A 333 15.67 40.45 -0.02
N VAL A 334 17.00 40.49 -0.15
CA VAL A 334 17.89 39.39 0.26
C VAL A 334 17.80 39.15 1.77
N SER A 335 17.76 40.22 2.57
CA SER A 335 17.66 40.12 4.03
C SER A 335 16.27 39.65 4.50
N LEU A 336 15.19 40.11 3.84
CA LEU A 336 13.82 39.66 4.12
C LEU A 336 13.63 38.17 3.82
N PHE A 337 14.18 37.68 2.70
CA PHE A 337 14.08 36.27 2.33
C PHE A 337 14.94 35.39 3.24
N HIS A 338 16.13 35.84 3.59
CA HIS A 338 16.99 35.15 4.57
C HIS A 338 16.29 35.01 5.93
N ALA A 339 15.61 36.07 6.40
CA ALA A 339 14.81 36.02 7.62
C ALA A 339 13.60 35.07 7.51
N ALA A 340 12.94 35.02 6.35
CA ALA A 340 11.84 34.08 6.09
C ALA A 340 12.32 32.62 6.09
N THR A 341 13.47 32.32 5.47
CA THR A 341 14.06 30.97 5.45
C THR A 341 14.42 30.51 6.87
N ILE A 342 14.99 31.39 7.70
CA ILE A 342 15.27 31.09 9.12
C ILE A 342 13.98 30.75 9.87
N LYS A 343 12.90 31.51 9.63
CA LYS A 343 11.60 31.27 10.27
C LYS A 343 10.96 29.96 9.84
N VAL A 344 11.04 29.63 8.54
CA VAL A 344 10.57 28.35 7.98
C VAL A 344 11.36 27.18 8.56
N LYS A 345 12.70 27.30 8.64
CA LYS A 345 13.56 26.31 9.30
C LYS A 345 13.16 26.06 10.76
N GLY A 346 12.91 27.12 11.53
CA GLY A 346 12.44 27.00 12.92
C GLY A 346 11.10 26.27 13.06
N LEU A 347 10.15 26.52 12.17
CA LEU A 347 8.86 25.80 12.16
C LEU A 347 8.99 24.34 11.74
N LEU A 348 9.87 24.05 10.77
CA LEU A 348 10.17 22.69 10.34
C LEU A 348 10.83 21.87 11.45
N ASP A 349 11.76 22.48 12.19
CA ASP A 349 12.40 21.85 13.35
C ASP A 349 11.41 21.65 14.50
N LYS A 350 10.53 22.62 14.77
CA LYS A 350 9.44 22.49 15.75
C LYS A 350 8.49 21.34 15.38
N SER A 351 8.08 21.26 14.12
CA SER A 351 7.19 20.20 13.62
C SER A 351 7.84 18.82 13.74
N GLY A 352 9.15 18.72 13.44
CA GLY A 352 9.91 17.49 13.68
C GLY A 352 9.96 17.10 15.17
N GLY A 353 10.12 18.07 16.05
CA GLY A 353 10.03 17.86 17.50
C GLY A 353 8.64 17.38 17.96
N GLU A 354 7.57 17.94 17.41
CA GLU A 354 6.18 17.54 17.69
C GLU A 354 5.88 16.12 17.18
N ILE A 355 6.39 15.73 16.01
CA ILE A 355 6.26 14.36 15.49
C ILE A 355 6.95 13.35 16.41
N VAL A 356 8.20 13.63 16.82
CA VAL A 356 8.95 12.76 17.75
C VAL A 356 8.32 12.76 19.15
N ALA A 357 7.75 13.88 19.59
CA ALA A 357 7.02 13.93 20.86
C ALA A 357 5.73 13.10 20.81
N PHE A 358 5.01 13.12 19.68
CA PHE A 358 3.78 12.35 19.50
C PHE A 358 4.05 10.84 19.47
N THR A 359 5.11 10.39 18.79
CA THR A 359 5.49 8.97 18.82
C THR A 359 5.85 8.49 20.22
N LYS A 360 6.51 9.35 21.02
CA LYS A 360 6.83 9.08 22.43
C LYS A 360 5.64 9.23 23.40
N MET A 361 4.55 9.89 22.97
CA MET A 361 3.34 10.01 23.78
C MET A 361 2.60 8.68 23.88
N PHE A 362 2.79 7.80 22.90
CA PHE A 362 2.34 6.43 23.00
C PHE A 362 3.31 5.68 23.95
N PRO A 363 2.84 5.10 25.06
CA PRO A 363 3.68 4.37 26.00
C PRO A 363 4.07 3.00 25.42
N VAL A 364 4.55 2.95 24.16
CA VAL A 364 4.93 1.72 23.45
C VAL A 364 6.04 1.05 24.24
N GLU A 365 7.10 1.78 24.59
CA GLU A 365 8.27 1.26 25.28
C GLU A 365 7.92 0.57 26.62
N PRO A 366 7.26 1.23 27.60
CA PRO A 366 6.91 0.56 28.85
C PRO A 366 5.85 -0.54 28.68
N ALA A 367 4.94 -0.42 27.71
CA ALA A 367 3.98 -1.49 27.41
C ALA A 367 4.69 -2.73 26.83
N LEU A 368 5.66 -2.54 25.94
CA LEU A 368 6.46 -3.61 25.36
C LEU A 368 7.46 -4.20 26.34
N GLU A 369 8.02 -3.41 27.25
CA GLU A 369 8.87 -3.93 28.33
C GLU A 369 8.06 -4.84 29.26
N ASN A 370 6.87 -4.40 29.68
CA ASN A 370 5.94 -5.22 30.45
C ASN A 370 5.52 -6.48 29.69
N PHE A 371 5.23 -6.36 28.39
CA PHE A 371 4.89 -7.49 27.54
C PHE A 371 6.06 -8.47 27.41
N THR A 372 7.28 -7.99 27.16
CA THR A 372 8.49 -8.82 27.06
C THR A 372 8.81 -9.53 28.38
N LYS A 373 8.57 -8.85 29.51
CA LYS A 373 8.65 -9.45 30.84
C LYS A 373 7.61 -10.55 31.02
N PHE A 374 6.35 -10.30 30.66
CA PHE A 374 5.28 -11.30 30.66
C PHE A 374 5.62 -12.51 29.79
N LEU A 375 6.19 -12.30 28.59
CA LEU A 375 6.62 -13.40 27.72
C LEU A 375 7.76 -14.21 28.32
N THR A 376 8.72 -13.55 28.96
CA THR A 376 9.86 -14.23 29.59
C THR A 376 9.42 -15.03 30.82
N GLU A 377 8.50 -14.48 31.62
CA GLU A 377 7.88 -15.18 32.74
C GLU A 377 7.02 -16.35 32.27
N SER A 378 6.20 -16.15 31.23
CA SER A 378 5.38 -17.20 30.61
C SER A 378 6.25 -18.32 30.05
N GLN A 379 7.35 -17.99 29.37
CA GLN A 379 8.30 -18.98 28.86
C GLN A 379 8.87 -19.83 29.99
N LYS A 380 9.33 -19.19 31.07
CA LYS A 380 9.89 -19.88 32.24
C LYS A 380 8.84 -20.79 32.90
N ASN A 381 7.61 -20.30 33.03
CA ASN A 381 6.50 -21.08 33.57
C ASN A 381 6.21 -22.30 32.71
N ILE A 382 6.13 -22.13 31.38
CA ILE A 382 5.89 -23.24 30.45
C ILE A 382 7.05 -24.26 30.49
N GLU A 383 8.30 -23.80 30.49
CA GLU A 383 9.48 -24.67 30.59
C GLU A 383 9.49 -25.48 31.90
N ALA A 384 9.00 -24.90 33.00
CA ALA A 384 8.82 -25.62 34.27
C ALA A 384 7.76 -26.74 34.20
N TYR A 385 6.79 -26.65 33.29
CA TYR A 385 5.77 -27.69 33.08
C TYR A 385 6.23 -28.81 32.12
N TYR A 386 7.26 -28.61 31.30
CA TYR A 386 7.77 -29.65 30.39
C TYR A 386 8.07 -31.01 31.05
N PRO A 387 8.75 -31.11 32.21
CA PRO A 387 8.95 -32.40 32.86
C PRO A 387 7.64 -33.06 33.32
N GLN A 388 6.63 -32.28 33.72
CA GLN A 388 5.31 -32.81 34.08
C GLN A 388 4.57 -33.33 32.84
N ILE A 389 4.69 -32.62 31.71
CA ILE A 389 4.14 -33.07 30.43
C ILE A 389 4.81 -34.36 29.96
N ASP A 390 6.14 -34.50 30.13
CA ASP A 390 6.85 -35.75 29.82
C ASP A 390 6.38 -36.91 30.69
N GLN A 391 6.16 -36.67 31.99
CA GLN A 391 5.62 -37.69 32.89
C GLN A 391 4.19 -38.08 32.52
N LEU A 392 3.31 -37.11 32.24
CA LEU A 392 1.94 -37.38 31.81
C LEU A 392 1.90 -38.12 30.47
N ASP A 393 2.75 -37.75 29.51
CA ASP A 393 2.87 -38.48 28.24
C ASP A 393 3.36 -39.91 28.45
N PHE A 394 4.33 -40.13 29.34
CA PHE A 394 4.81 -41.47 29.67
C PHE A 394 3.69 -42.35 30.23
N TYR A 395 2.89 -41.84 31.19
CA TYR A 395 1.74 -42.57 31.73
C TYR A 395 0.65 -42.80 30.68
N ARG A 396 0.32 -41.79 29.87
CA ARG A 396 -0.63 -41.88 28.75
C ARG A 396 -0.20 -42.96 27.75
N TRP A 397 1.07 -42.93 27.34
CA TRP A 397 1.66 -43.83 26.38
C TRP A 397 1.63 -45.28 26.90
N ILE A 398 2.05 -45.52 28.15
CA ILE A 398 1.96 -46.84 28.77
C ILE A 398 0.51 -47.34 28.83
N GLY A 399 -0.43 -46.49 29.27
CA GLY A 399 -1.84 -46.85 29.35
C GLY A 399 -2.40 -47.32 28.00
N CYS A 400 -2.12 -46.58 26.93
CA CYS A 400 -2.55 -46.93 25.58
C CYS A 400 -1.85 -48.20 25.06
N VAL A 401 -0.56 -48.39 25.37
CA VAL A 401 0.18 -49.62 25.02
C VAL A 401 -0.41 -50.85 25.72
N VAL A 402 -0.76 -50.75 27.01
CA VAL A 402 -1.40 -51.84 27.77
C VAL A 402 -2.74 -52.23 27.13
N ILE A 403 -3.55 -51.25 26.72
CA ILE A 403 -4.81 -51.48 26.01
C ILE A 403 -4.57 -52.19 24.67
N CYS A 404 -3.59 -51.74 23.87
CA CYS A 404 -3.22 -52.44 22.62
C CYS A 404 -2.71 -53.87 22.88
N CYS A 405 -1.93 -54.08 23.94
CA CYS A 405 -1.42 -55.40 24.33
C CYS A 405 -2.54 -56.40 24.67
N MET A 406 -3.69 -55.96 25.17
CA MET A 406 -4.85 -56.84 25.37
C MET A 406 -5.34 -57.46 24.05
N VAL A 407 -5.39 -56.67 22.97
CA VAL A 407 -5.76 -57.15 21.62
C VAL A 407 -4.66 -58.02 21.02
N VAL A 408 -3.40 -57.61 21.18
CA VAL A 408 -2.23 -58.41 20.72
C VAL A 408 -2.22 -59.78 21.39
N LEU A 409 -2.55 -59.87 22.68
CA LEU A 409 -2.63 -61.15 23.39
C LEU A 409 -3.71 -62.06 22.79
N VAL A 410 -4.89 -61.53 22.45
CA VAL A 410 -5.91 -62.32 21.73
C VAL A 410 -5.37 -62.81 20.38
N LEU A 411 -4.65 -61.94 19.65
CA LEU A 411 -4.04 -62.28 18.37
C LEU A 411 -2.95 -63.35 18.49
N THR A 412 -2.08 -63.28 19.50
CA THR A 412 -1.03 -64.29 19.70
C THR A 412 -1.63 -65.67 19.96
N PHE A 413 -2.68 -65.76 20.78
CA PHE A 413 -3.40 -67.03 20.98
C PHE A 413 -4.11 -67.51 19.71
N ASN A 414 -4.69 -66.61 18.91
CA ASN A 414 -5.28 -66.97 17.61
C ASN A 414 -4.23 -67.49 16.62
N PHE A 415 -3.10 -66.80 16.45
CA PHE A 415 -2.02 -67.22 15.55
C PHE A 415 -1.36 -68.52 16.02
N LEU A 416 -1.03 -68.65 17.31
CA LEU A 416 -0.45 -69.89 17.84
C LEU A 416 -1.45 -71.06 17.75
N GLY A 417 -2.73 -70.80 18.01
CA GLY A 417 -3.80 -71.77 17.83
C GLY A 417 -3.96 -72.24 16.38
N LEU A 418 -3.87 -71.31 15.42
CA LEU A 418 -3.88 -71.59 13.99
C LEU A 418 -2.65 -72.37 13.52
N LEU A 419 -1.45 -72.01 14.00
CA LEU A 419 -0.19 -72.66 13.65
C LEU A 419 -0.13 -74.09 14.21
N CYS A 420 -0.34 -74.26 15.53
CA CYS A 420 -0.35 -75.58 16.16
C CYS A 420 -1.51 -76.44 15.64
N GLY A 421 -2.68 -75.83 15.42
CA GLY A 421 -3.85 -76.50 14.87
C GLY A 421 -3.62 -77.01 13.46
N SER A 422 -3.08 -76.19 12.56
CA SER A 422 -2.86 -76.54 11.16
C SER A 422 -1.68 -77.49 10.96
N CYS A 423 -0.53 -77.25 11.62
CA CYS A 423 0.65 -78.11 11.52
C CYS A 423 0.49 -79.45 12.24
N GLY A 424 -0.29 -79.49 13.32
CA GLY A 424 -0.53 -80.70 14.10
C GLY A 424 -1.69 -81.56 13.58
N TYR A 425 -2.45 -81.09 12.59
CA TYR A 425 -3.63 -81.79 12.08
C TYR A 425 -3.25 -82.89 11.09
N ASP A 426 -3.57 -84.13 11.45
CA ASP A 426 -3.43 -85.30 10.58
C ASP A 426 -4.81 -85.76 10.07
N LYS A 427 -4.94 -85.85 8.74
CA LYS A 427 -6.17 -86.30 8.06
C LYS A 427 -6.48 -87.77 8.28
N ASN A 428 -5.46 -88.59 8.58
CA ASN A 428 -5.61 -90.04 8.71
C ASN A 428 -5.93 -90.47 10.14
N THR A 429 -5.96 -89.54 11.09
CA THR A 429 -6.29 -89.82 12.50
C THR A 429 -7.75 -89.54 12.79
N THR A 430 -8.39 -90.42 13.57
CA THR A 430 -9.76 -90.21 14.03
C THR A 430 -9.83 -89.05 15.03
N PRO A 431 -10.94 -88.28 15.08
CA PRO A 431 -11.19 -87.23 16.08
C PRO A 431 -10.81 -87.59 17.53
N THR A 432 -10.93 -88.86 17.93
CA THR A 432 -10.60 -89.38 19.27
C THR A 432 -9.09 -89.58 19.51
N THR A 433 -8.29 -89.75 18.45
CA THR A 433 -6.85 -90.08 18.53
C THR A 433 -5.92 -88.94 18.09
N ARG A 434 -6.44 -87.70 17.97
CA ARG A 434 -5.67 -86.54 17.51
C ARG A 434 -4.37 -86.30 18.29
N GLY A 435 -3.33 -85.89 17.57
CA GLY A 435 -2.01 -85.57 18.10
C GLY A 435 -2.01 -84.44 19.13
N CYS A 436 -1.02 -84.46 20.03
CA CYS A 436 -0.87 -83.49 21.12
C CYS A 436 -0.78 -82.04 20.61
N LEU A 437 -0.11 -81.83 19.47
CA LEU A 437 0.06 -80.52 18.85
C LEU A 437 -1.26 -79.92 18.34
N SER A 438 -2.11 -80.73 17.68
CA SER A 438 -3.44 -80.29 17.22
C SER A 438 -4.35 -79.96 18.41
N ASN A 439 -4.35 -80.82 19.43
CA ASN A 439 -5.15 -80.60 20.63
C ASN A 439 -4.75 -79.30 21.36
N THR A 440 -3.45 -79.03 21.42
CA THR A 440 -2.91 -77.77 21.95
C THR A 440 -3.40 -76.57 21.13
N GLY A 441 -3.37 -76.65 19.80
CA GLY A 441 -3.89 -75.59 18.91
C GLY A 441 -5.36 -75.26 19.17
N GLY A 442 -6.19 -76.30 19.34
CA GLY A 442 -7.60 -76.13 19.68
C GLY A 442 -7.84 -75.53 21.08
N ASN A 443 -7.00 -75.87 22.07
CA ASN A 443 -7.07 -75.26 23.40
C ASN A 443 -6.62 -73.79 23.40
N LEU A 444 -5.62 -73.44 22.59
CA LEU A 444 -5.16 -72.05 22.42
C LEU A 444 -6.24 -71.17 21.76
N LEU A 445 -6.96 -71.69 20.75
CA LEU A 445 -8.12 -71.00 20.18
C LEU A 445 -9.26 -70.82 21.20
N MET A 446 -9.45 -71.75 22.13
CA MET A 446 -10.42 -71.57 23.22
C MET A 446 -9.93 -70.57 24.26
N ALA A 447 -8.61 -70.49 24.51
CA ALA A 447 -8.03 -69.47 25.38
C ALA A 447 -8.21 -68.06 24.80
N SER A 448 -8.02 -67.87 23.49
CA SER A 448 -8.26 -66.57 22.84
C SER A 448 -9.72 -66.12 22.97
N VAL A 449 -10.68 -67.04 22.86
CA VAL A 449 -12.11 -66.78 23.09
C VAL A 449 -12.35 -66.30 24.53
N GLY A 450 -11.73 -66.95 25.52
CA GLY A 450 -11.81 -66.55 26.92
C GLY A 450 -11.30 -65.12 27.14
N PHE A 451 -10.08 -64.82 26.68
CA PHE A 451 -9.53 -63.47 26.77
C PHE A 451 -10.35 -62.42 26.01
N SER A 452 -10.94 -62.80 24.87
CA SER A 452 -11.81 -61.90 24.10
C SER A 452 -13.03 -61.48 24.91
N PHE A 453 -13.72 -62.40 25.60
CA PHE A 453 -14.85 -62.04 26.47
C PHE A 453 -14.44 -61.17 27.67
N ILE A 454 -13.26 -61.43 28.25
CA ILE A 454 -12.74 -60.68 29.40
C ILE A 454 -12.42 -59.23 29.01
N PHE A 455 -11.74 -59.02 27.89
CA PHE A 455 -11.25 -57.69 27.50
C PHE A 455 -12.23 -56.88 26.65
N SER A 456 -13.16 -57.50 25.91
CA SER A 456 -14.01 -56.78 24.94
C SER A 456 -14.82 -55.64 25.54
N TRP A 457 -15.42 -55.83 26.73
CA TRP A 457 -16.23 -54.78 27.36
C TRP A 457 -15.37 -53.62 27.88
N LEU A 458 -14.16 -53.90 28.38
CA LEU A 458 -13.19 -52.88 28.80
C LEU A 458 -12.73 -52.05 27.60
N LEU A 459 -12.35 -52.72 26.51
CA LEU A 459 -11.92 -52.07 25.27
C LEU A 459 -13.03 -51.19 24.68
N MET A 460 -14.26 -51.70 24.62
CA MET A 460 -15.40 -50.92 24.15
C MET A 460 -15.71 -49.73 25.06
N GLY A 461 -15.54 -49.86 26.38
CA GLY A 461 -15.69 -48.74 27.33
C GLY A 461 -14.71 -47.59 27.04
N VAL A 462 -13.46 -47.93 26.74
CA VAL A 462 -12.45 -46.93 26.32
C VAL A 462 -12.84 -46.31 24.98
N VAL A 463 -13.25 -47.13 24.00
CA VAL A 463 -13.67 -46.64 22.67
C VAL A 463 -14.84 -45.68 22.77
N VAL A 464 -15.89 -46.00 23.53
CA VAL A 464 -17.07 -45.13 23.65
C VAL A 464 -16.74 -43.81 24.32
N THR A 465 -15.95 -43.83 25.41
CA THR A 465 -15.60 -42.60 26.14
C THR A 465 -14.72 -41.68 25.28
N SER A 466 -13.70 -42.23 24.61
CA SER A 466 -12.83 -41.46 23.71
C SER A 466 -13.52 -41.03 22.42
N PHE A 467 -14.48 -41.80 21.89
CA PHE A 467 -15.31 -41.42 20.74
C PHE A 467 -16.19 -40.20 21.05
N ILE A 468 -16.88 -40.21 22.20
CA ILE A 468 -17.73 -39.08 22.60
C ILE A 468 -16.89 -37.82 22.74
N VAL A 469 -15.79 -37.89 23.50
CA VAL A 469 -14.94 -36.72 23.77
C VAL A 469 -14.22 -36.27 22.49
N GLY A 470 -13.47 -37.16 21.84
CA GLY A 470 -12.64 -36.81 20.68
C GLY A 470 -13.46 -36.43 19.45
N GLY A 471 -14.57 -37.12 19.18
CA GLY A 471 -15.42 -36.83 18.03
C GLY A 471 -16.19 -35.51 18.19
N ASN A 472 -16.66 -35.20 19.40
CA ASN A 472 -17.29 -33.90 19.67
C ASN A 472 -16.26 -32.76 19.59
N VAL A 473 -15.06 -32.93 20.15
CA VAL A 473 -14.02 -31.90 20.05
C VAL A 473 -13.65 -31.65 18.59
N GLU A 474 -13.57 -32.68 17.77
CA GLU A 474 -13.33 -32.56 16.33
C GLU A 474 -14.43 -31.72 15.63
N LYS A 475 -15.71 -32.08 15.85
CA LYS A 475 -16.84 -31.44 15.17
C LYS A 475 -17.25 -30.08 15.71
N LEU A 476 -17.13 -29.85 17.02
CA LEU A 476 -17.56 -28.62 17.68
C LEU A 476 -16.43 -27.59 17.81
N VAL A 477 -15.17 -28.04 17.83
CA VAL A 477 -14.01 -27.16 18.05
C VAL A 477 -13.08 -27.14 16.83
N CYS A 478 -12.55 -28.28 16.40
CA CYS A 478 -11.47 -28.30 15.40
C CYS A 478 -11.94 -27.93 13.98
N GLU A 479 -13.02 -28.52 13.48
CA GLU A 479 -13.53 -28.22 12.14
C GLU A 479 -13.95 -26.74 11.96
N PRO A 480 -14.69 -26.12 12.90
CA PRO A 480 -15.00 -24.70 12.77
C PRO A 480 -13.81 -23.76 13.10
N LEU A 481 -12.74 -24.25 13.74
CA LEU A 481 -11.49 -23.49 13.92
C LEU A 481 -10.71 -23.42 12.60
N ALA A 482 -10.53 -24.58 11.95
CA ALA A 482 -9.91 -24.69 10.63
C ALA A 482 -10.67 -23.90 9.55
N ASN A 483 -12.01 -23.97 9.55
CA ASN A 483 -12.86 -23.21 8.63
C ASN A 483 -13.06 -21.74 9.03
N ARG A 484 -12.41 -21.28 10.12
CA ARG A 484 -12.48 -19.90 10.64
C ARG A 484 -13.91 -19.44 10.98
N GLN A 485 -14.84 -20.37 11.13
CA GLN A 485 -16.24 -20.11 11.46
C GLN A 485 -16.43 -19.84 12.96
N ILE A 486 -15.57 -20.42 13.81
CA ILE A 486 -15.55 -20.13 15.25
C ILE A 486 -15.32 -18.65 15.53
N PHE A 487 -14.44 -17.97 14.77
CA PHE A 487 -14.21 -16.53 14.93
C PHE A 487 -15.47 -15.71 14.60
N LYS A 488 -16.22 -16.13 13.57
CA LYS A 488 -17.45 -15.46 13.13
C LYS A 488 -18.68 -15.76 13.99
N VAL A 489 -18.75 -16.94 14.63
CA VAL A 489 -20.01 -17.45 15.22
C VAL A 489 -19.91 -17.69 16.73
N LEU A 490 -18.78 -18.16 17.27
CA LEU A 490 -18.71 -18.67 18.64
C LEU A 490 -17.87 -17.82 19.60
N ILE A 491 -16.77 -17.20 19.14
CA ILE A 491 -15.81 -16.59 20.07
C ILE A 491 -16.08 -15.10 20.35
N ILE A 492 -16.22 -14.17 19.39
CA ILE A 492 -16.26 -12.71 19.72
C ILE A 492 -17.23 -11.83 18.90
N ASP A 493 -17.75 -12.25 17.74
CA ASP A 493 -18.55 -11.35 16.88
C ASP A 493 -20.07 -11.34 17.19
N THR A 494 -20.53 -12.22 18.08
CA THR A 494 -21.91 -12.23 18.57
C THR A 494 -22.01 -11.26 19.76
N PRO A 495 -22.69 -10.10 19.62
CA PRO A 495 -22.69 -9.08 20.65
C PRO A 495 -23.28 -9.64 21.96
N TYR A 496 -22.65 -9.31 23.10
CA TYR A 496 -23.09 -9.65 24.46
C TYR A 496 -22.96 -11.13 24.92
N MET A 497 -22.41 -12.07 24.12
CA MET A 497 -22.32 -13.48 24.55
C MET A 497 -21.27 -13.75 25.63
N VAL A 498 -20.11 -13.09 25.61
CA VAL A 498 -19.04 -13.30 26.60
C VAL A 498 -19.31 -12.50 27.89
N HIS A 499 -19.96 -11.34 27.78
CA HIS A 499 -20.35 -10.53 28.94
C HIS A 499 -21.58 -9.66 28.61
N PRO A 500 -22.66 -9.68 29.43
CA PRO A 500 -23.91 -8.97 29.14
C PRO A 500 -23.81 -7.43 29.11
N ALA A 501 -22.68 -6.85 29.52
CA ALA A 501 -22.48 -5.39 29.64
C ALA A 501 -21.58 -4.79 28.54
N LYS A 502 -20.93 -5.59 27.69
CA LYS A 502 -20.00 -5.11 26.65
C LYS A 502 -20.38 -5.71 25.29
N LYS A 503 -20.69 -4.85 24.31
CA LYS A 503 -21.06 -5.25 22.94
C LYS A 503 -19.93 -6.05 22.28
N ASN A 504 -18.72 -5.49 22.25
CA ASN A 504 -17.50 -6.11 21.72
C ASN A 504 -16.44 -6.25 22.84
N PHE A 505 -16.08 -7.50 23.20
CA PHE A 505 -15.21 -7.79 24.35
C PHE A 505 -13.78 -7.26 24.18
N LEU A 506 -13.18 -7.49 23.01
CA LEU A 506 -11.80 -7.15 22.70
C LEU A 506 -11.54 -5.62 22.72
N PRO A 507 -12.28 -4.77 21.99
CA PRO A 507 -12.09 -3.32 22.07
C PRO A 507 -12.47 -2.73 23.43
N GLY A 508 -13.45 -3.32 24.14
CA GLY A 508 -13.77 -2.95 25.52
C GLY A 508 -12.71 -3.33 26.56
N MET A 509 -11.70 -4.13 26.19
CA MET A 509 -10.54 -4.47 27.01
C MET A 509 -9.29 -3.69 26.58
N LEU A 510 -9.04 -3.57 25.27
CA LEU A 510 -7.87 -2.89 24.69
C LEU A 510 -7.99 -1.36 24.69
N PHE A 511 -9.16 -0.83 24.32
CA PHE A 511 -9.38 0.62 24.13
C PHE A 511 -10.27 1.24 25.20
N GLN A 512 -10.80 0.43 26.12
CA GLN A 512 -11.82 0.83 27.10
C GLN A 512 -13.10 1.42 26.45
N ASP A 513 -13.27 1.25 25.13
CA ASP A 513 -14.44 1.66 24.37
C ASP A 513 -15.08 0.43 23.71
N PRO A 514 -16.27 -0.02 24.16
CA PRO A 514 -16.95 -1.19 23.61
C PRO A 514 -17.67 -0.90 22.28
N ASN A 515 -17.68 0.35 21.78
CA ASN A 515 -18.39 0.75 20.56
C ASN A 515 -17.54 0.62 19.28
N ILE A 516 -16.24 0.34 19.39
CA ILE A 516 -15.39 0.06 18.23
C ILE A 516 -15.77 -1.32 17.67
N ASP A 517 -16.06 -1.42 16.37
CA ASP A 517 -16.39 -2.69 15.69
C ASP A 517 -15.13 -3.50 15.34
N LEU A 518 -14.28 -3.77 16.33
CA LEU A 518 -13.10 -4.64 16.18
C LEU A 518 -13.49 -6.10 16.45
N THR A 519 -13.53 -6.89 15.38
CA THR A 519 -13.74 -8.34 15.42
C THR A 519 -12.43 -9.11 15.55
N MET A 520 -12.39 -10.20 16.32
CA MET A 520 -11.17 -11.05 16.36
C MET A 520 -10.90 -11.70 15.00
N GLY A 521 -11.94 -11.99 14.23
CA GLY A 521 -11.81 -12.54 12.89
C GLY A 521 -11.10 -11.59 11.92
N SER A 522 -11.36 -10.28 11.98
CA SER A 522 -10.66 -9.30 11.14
C SER A 522 -9.20 -9.14 11.58
N MET A 523 -8.95 -9.02 12.89
CA MET A 523 -7.59 -8.90 13.41
C MET A 523 -6.72 -10.12 13.05
N TYR A 524 -7.25 -11.33 13.24
CA TYR A 524 -6.54 -12.55 12.86
C TYR A 524 -6.27 -12.60 11.35
N ARG A 525 -7.24 -12.25 10.51
CA ARG A 525 -7.07 -12.26 9.05
C ARG A 525 -5.97 -11.28 8.61
N ASP A 526 -6.00 -10.05 9.12
CA ASP A 526 -5.02 -9.03 8.76
C ASP A 526 -3.61 -9.45 9.25
N CYS A 527 -3.50 -10.03 10.44
CA CYS A 527 -2.24 -10.60 10.92
C CYS A 527 -1.78 -11.83 10.13
N TYR A 528 -2.72 -12.67 9.68
CA TYR A 528 -2.43 -13.83 8.84
C TYR A 528 -1.89 -13.40 7.46
N GLU A 529 -2.41 -12.31 6.90
CA GLU A 529 -1.92 -11.66 5.67
C GLU A 529 -0.65 -10.82 5.91
N ASN A 530 -0.11 -10.83 7.13
CA ASN A 530 1.12 -10.13 7.53
C ASN A 530 1.02 -8.60 7.43
N HIS A 531 -0.17 -8.03 7.63
CA HIS A 531 -0.34 -6.58 7.75
C HIS A 531 0.24 -6.07 9.08
N GLY A 532 0.47 -4.76 9.15
CA GLY A 532 0.91 -4.07 10.36
C GLY A 532 -0.16 -4.07 11.45
N LEU A 533 0.28 -4.07 12.71
CA LEU A 533 -0.62 -4.06 13.88
C LEU A 533 -1.59 -2.87 13.85
N TYR A 534 -1.19 -1.74 13.26
CA TYR A 534 -2.02 -0.54 13.12
C TYR A 534 -3.31 -0.82 12.33
N SER A 535 -3.19 -1.51 11.20
CA SER A 535 -4.34 -1.92 10.38
C SER A 535 -5.15 -3.02 11.09
N ALA A 536 -4.49 -4.05 11.62
CA ALA A 536 -5.15 -5.21 12.22
C ALA A 536 -6.00 -4.86 13.45
N LEU A 537 -5.59 -3.86 14.24
CA LEU A 537 -6.33 -3.34 15.38
C LEU A 537 -7.27 -2.18 15.04
N GLN A 538 -7.33 -1.76 13.77
CA GLN A 538 -8.09 -0.58 13.31
C GLN A 538 -7.81 0.67 14.15
N LEU A 539 -6.53 0.87 14.47
CA LEU A 539 -6.08 1.97 15.34
C LEU A 539 -6.36 3.34 14.74
N GLU A 540 -6.67 3.44 13.44
CA GLU A 540 -7.11 4.68 12.79
C GLU A 540 -8.36 5.32 13.41
N THR A 541 -9.24 4.50 14.01
CA THR A 541 -10.50 4.96 14.63
C THR A 541 -10.28 5.74 15.93
N SER A 542 -9.24 5.38 16.67
CA SER A 542 -8.89 5.99 17.96
C SER A 542 -7.68 6.94 17.83
N PHE A 543 -6.72 6.60 16.96
CA PHE A 543 -5.46 7.29 16.75
C PHE A 543 -5.21 7.53 15.26
N ASN A 544 -5.80 8.60 14.72
CA ASN A 544 -5.61 8.96 13.32
C ASN A 544 -4.27 9.69 13.11
N PHE A 545 -3.21 8.92 12.83
CA PHE A 545 -1.86 9.44 12.61
C PHE A 545 -1.82 10.44 11.44
N ASN A 546 -2.59 10.17 10.39
CA ASN A 546 -2.69 11.05 9.23
C ASN A 546 -3.31 12.42 9.59
N LYS A 547 -4.33 12.46 10.45
CA LYS A 547 -4.93 13.71 10.93
C LYS A 547 -3.95 14.51 11.78
N PHE A 548 -3.20 13.84 12.65
CA PHE A 548 -2.15 14.48 13.46
C PHE A 548 -1.03 15.03 12.57
N LEU A 549 -0.42 14.19 11.73
CA LEU A 549 0.63 14.62 10.80
C LEU A 549 0.16 15.76 9.91
N ASN A 550 -1.06 15.70 9.37
CA ASN A 550 -1.56 16.79 8.55
C ASN A 550 -1.73 18.07 9.37
N ALA A 551 -2.20 18.02 10.61
CA ALA A 551 -2.31 19.21 11.45
C ALA A 551 -0.95 19.81 11.83
N THR A 552 0.04 18.97 12.12
CA THR A 552 1.39 19.38 12.53
C THR A 552 2.21 19.88 11.34
N VAL A 553 2.18 19.16 10.22
CA VAL A 553 2.99 19.47 9.03
C VAL A 553 2.33 20.56 8.16
N TYR A 554 0.99 20.61 8.08
CA TYR A 554 0.25 21.72 7.46
C TYR A 554 -0.21 22.74 8.52
N ASN A 555 0.71 23.22 9.34
CA ASN A 555 0.40 24.22 10.35
C ASN A 555 -0.13 25.52 9.71
N LEU A 556 -1.18 26.10 10.29
CA LEU A 556 -1.72 27.42 9.95
C LEU A 556 -0.65 28.53 9.95
N GLU A 557 0.41 28.41 10.75
CA GLU A 557 1.55 29.34 10.75
C GLU A 557 2.42 29.23 9.49
N LEU A 558 2.64 28.02 8.96
CA LEU A 558 3.32 27.83 7.67
C LEU A 558 2.47 28.42 6.55
N ASN A 559 1.17 28.12 6.54
CA ASN A 559 0.23 28.73 5.59
C ASN A 559 0.18 30.26 5.73
N LYS A 560 0.25 30.82 6.94
CA LYS A 560 0.32 32.27 7.16
C LYS A 560 1.62 32.87 6.67
N ILE A 561 2.76 32.19 6.83
CA ILE A 561 4.04 32.67 6.28
C ILE A 561 4.01 32.61 4.75
N PHE A 562 3.57 31.49 4.17
CA PHE A 562 3.42 31.33 2.74
C PHE A 562 2.40 32.31 2.13
N ASN A 563 1.31 32.61 2.85
CA ASN A 563 0.35 33.65 2.45
C ASN A 563 0.86 35.06 2.72
N SER A 564 1.72 35.30 3.72
CA SER A 564 2.35 36.62 3.95
C SER A 564 3.43 36.95 2.91
N VAL A 565 3.90 35.93 2.17
CA VAL A 565 4.71 36.09 0.96
C VAL A 565 3.81 36.36 -0.26
N SER A 566 2.48 36.49 -0.11
CA SER A 566 1.66 37.15 -1.14
C SER A 566 2.09 38.61 -1.18
N VAL A 567 2.93 38.93 -2.16
CA VAL A 567 3.52 40.25 -2.34
C VAL A 567 2.41 41.23 -2.68
N ASP A 568 1.85 41.88 -1.66
CA ASP A 568 1.01 43.05 -1.87
C ASP A 568 1.95 44.24 -2.15
N LEU A 569 2.27 44.39 -3.45
CA LEU A 569 3.16 45.43 -3.96
C LEU A 569 2.60 46.85 -3.74
N GLN A 570 1.37 46.99 -3.25
CA GLN A 570 0.74 48.29 -2.96
C GLN A 570 1.34 49.03 -1.76
N GLY A 571 2.27 48.42 -1.00
CA GLY A 571 2.89 49.07 0.16
C GLY A 571 4.37 48.80 0.41
N MET A 572 5.04 47.98 -0.40
CA MET A 572 6.49 47.77 -0.26
C MET A 572 7.26 48.88 -0.99
N LEU A 573 8.02 49.67 -0.25
CA LEU A 573 8.97 50.65 -0.77
C LEU A 573 9.95 49.94 -1.71
N LEU A 574 9.66 49.95 -3.01
CA LEU A 574 10.43 49.28 -4.04
C LEU A 574 11.80 49.95 -4.27
N LEU A 575 11.92 51.21 -3.86
CA LEU A 575 13.14 52.01 -3.90
C LEU A 575 13.46 52.56 -2.51
N GLU A 576 14.74 52.49 -2.14
CA GLU A 576 15.33 53.21 -1.01
C GLU A 576 15.14 54.73 -1.22
N GLN A 577 15.28 55.54 -0.17
CA GLN A 577 14.94 56.98 -0.25
C GLN A 577 15.76 57.72 -1.32
N GLU A 578 17.03 57.34 -1.53
CA GLU A 578 17.86 57.84 -2.65
C GLU A 578 17.27 57.49 -4.03
N GLY A 579 16.72 56.30 -4.19
CA GLY A 579 16.08 55.88 -5.43
C GLY A 579 14.79 56.66 -5.70
N LYS A 580 14.03 56.99 -4.65
CA LYS A 580 12.87 57.87 -4.75
C LYS A 580 13.25 59.31 -5.09
N ASP A 581 14.28 59.84 -4.47
CA ASP A 581 14.74 61.20 -4.73
C ASP A 581 15.20 61.34 -6.19
N ASN A 582 15.91 60.35 -6.73
CA ASN A 582 16.28 60.32 -8.15
C ASN A 582 15.08 60.19 -9.11
N LEU A 583 14.04 59.44 -8.74
CA LEU A 583 12.81 59.34 -9.53
C LEU A 583 11.94 60.60 -9.44
N ILE A 584 11.98 61.29 -8.29
CA ILE A 584 11.34 62.60 -8.09
C ILE A 584 12.08 63.65 -8.92
N ASP A 585 13.42 63.64 -8.92
CA ASP A 585 14.22 64.50 -9.79
C ASP A 585 13.93 64.24 -11.27
N PHE A 586 13.80 62.97 -11.67
CA PHE A 586 13.36 62.60 -13.02
C PHE A 586 11.95 63.12 -13.34
N ALA A 587 10.97 62.91 -12.46
CA ALA A 587 9.60 63.40 -12.65
C ALA A 587 9.52 64.94 -12.71
N ASN A 588 10.40 65.63 -12.00
CA ASN A 588 10.49 67.09 -11.95
C ASN A 588 11.29 67.71 -13.11
N THR A 589 11.85 66.91 -14.02
CA THR A 589 12.55 67.43 -15.22
C THR A 589 11.62 68.03 -16.28
N GLY A 590 10.30 68.01 -16.06
CA GLY A 590 9.30 68.62 -16.96
C GLY A 590 9.01 67.81 -18.22
N VAL A 591 9.59 66.60 -18.38
CA VAL A 591 9.35 65.70 -19.52
C VAL A 591 7.86 65.32 -19.64
N GLY A 592 7.18 65.11 -18.51
CA GLY A 592 5.73 64.81 -18.50
C GLY A 592 4.82 66.01 -18.80
N GLU A 593 5.36 67.24 -18.78
CA GLU A 593 4.59 68.47 -19.04
C GLU A 593 4.64 68.89 -20.52
N ILE A 594 5.41 68.17 -21.34
CA ILE A 594 5.47 68.41 -22.79
C ILE A 594 4.15 67.91 -23.41
N ASP A 595 3.37 68.81 -24.00
CA ASP A 595 2.20 68.43 -24.79
C ASP A 595 2.65 67.81 -26.12
N TYR A 596 2.97 66.53 -26.06
CA TYR A 596 3.42 65.75 -27.20
C TYR A 596 2.39 65.75 -28.34
N GLN A 597 1.10 65.88 -28.06
CA GLN A 597 0.06 65.97 -29.09
C GLN A 597 0.10 67.31 -29.83
N ALA A 598 0.25 68.43 -29.12
CA ALA A 598 0.44 69.74 -29.74
C ALA A 598 1.76 69.80 -30.53
N TYR A 599 2.85 69.25 -29.98
CA TYR A 599 4.15 69.17 -30.64
C TYR A 599 4.11 68.32 -31.92
N LEU A 600 3.50 67.13 -31.87
CA LEU A 600 3.30 66.25 -33.04
C LEU A 600 2.41 66.88 -34.10
N THR A 601 1.41 67.65 -33.70
CA THR A 601 0.53 68.38 -34.62
C THR A 601 1.31 69.47 -35.36
N GLU A 602 2.26 70.13 -34.71
CA GLU A 602 3.10 71.16 -35.34
C GLU A 602 4.18 70.56 -36.25
N VAL A 603 4.80 69.47 -35.80
CA VAL A 603 5.83 68.73 -36.55
C VAL A 603 5.28 68.09 -37.84
N ASN A 604 3.98 67.78 -37.89
CA ASN A 604 3.30 67.23 -39.07
C ASN A 604 2.87 68.28 -40.12
N LYS A 605 3.05 69.59 -39.86
CA LYS A 605 2.63 70.66 -40.80
C LYS A 605 3.63 70.97 -41.94
N GLY A 606 4.78 70.27 -41.99
CA GLY A 606 5.85 70.49 -42.98
C GLY A 606 7.01 71.34 -42.43
N VAL A 607 8.23 71.15 -42.93
CA VAL A 607 9.45 71.82 -42.42
C VAL A 607 9.54 73.30 -42.87
N THR A 608 9.00 73.60 -44.05
CA THR A 608 8.96 74.93 -44.67
C THR A 608 7.53 75.42 -44.84
N VAL A 609 7.32 76.74 -44.83
CA VAL A 609 5.99 77.36 -44.96
C VAL A 609 5.33 77.07 -46.31
N VAL A 610 6.15 76.85 -47.34
CA VAL A 610 5.72 76.43 -48.68
C VAL A 610 6.47 75.16 -49.08
N ASP A 611 5.84 74.31 -49.89
CA ASP A 611 6.55 73.19 -50.53
C ASP A 611 7.63 73.72 -51.49
N LEU A 612 8.89 73.45 -51.17
CA LEU A 612 10.04 74.00 -51.91
C LEU A 612 10.11 73.49 -53.36
N LEU A 613 9.64 72.27 -53.63
CA LEU A 613 9.58 71.73 -54.99
C LEU A 613 8.55 72.47 -55.84
N SER A 614 7.36 72.72 -55.29
CA SER A 614 6.31 73.52 -55.93
C SER A 614 6.81 74.94 -56.21
N TYR A 615 7.43 75.58 -55.22
CA TYR A 615 8.00 76.92 -55.38
C TYR A 615 9.07 76.97 -56.47
N ALA A 616 9.98 75.98 -56.53
CA ALA A 616 11.00 75.91 -57.56
C ALA A 616 10.41 75.69 -58.96
N ASN A 617 9.38 74.85 -59.09
CA ASN A 617 8.70 74.61 -60.36
C ASN A 617 8.00 75.89 -60.87
N GLU A 618 7.34 76.62 -59.98
CA GLU A 618 6.69 77.90 -60.31
C GLU A 618 7.72 78.97 -60.69
N LEU A 619 8.84 79.07 -59.97
CA LEU A 619 9.92 79.99 -60.27
C LEU A 619 10.53 79.73 -61.65
N GLU A 620 10.74 78.46 -62.00
CA GLU A 620 11.23 78.05 -63.33
C GLU A 620 10.20 78.34 -64.42
N ALA A 621 8.91 78.08 -64.18
CA ALA A 621 7.84 78.39 -65.13
C ALA A 621 7.69 79.90 -65.38
N GLN A 622 7.94 80.73 -64.36
CA GLN A 622 8.00 82.19 -64.53
C GLN A 622 9.28 82.62 -65.27
N ALA A 623 10.41 81.96 -65.02
CA ALA A 623 11.64 82.21 -65.76
C ALA A 623 11.48 81.87 -67.25
N ASP A 624 10.79 80.79 -67.61
CA ASP A 624 10.53 80.38 -69.01
C ASP A 624 9.77 81.43 -69.85
N GLN A 625 9.04 82.34 -69.19
CA GLN A 625 8.33 83.43 -69.87
C GLN A 625 9.25 84.60 -70.24
N LEU A 626 10.50 84.60 -69.76
CA LEU A 626 11.48 85.65 -70.02
C LEU A 626 12.22 85.44 -71.35
N PRO A 627 12.66 86.51 -72.02
CA PRO A 627 13.52 86.40 -73.19
C PRO A 627 14.86 85.76 -72.83
N ARG A 628 15.39 84.91 -73.71
CA ARG A 628 16.61 84.15 -73.47
C ARG A 628 17.80 85.05 -73.14
N GLY A 629 18.39 84.85 -71.95
CA GLY A 629 19.47 85.70 -71.46
C GLY A 629 19.96 85.35 -70.05
N ALA A 630 20.81 86.22 -69.51
CA ALA A 630 21.43 86.00 -68.20
C ALA A 630 20.41 85.95 -67.05
N LEU A 631 19.33 86.74 -67.11
CA LEU A 631 18.30 86.80 -66.08
C LEU A 631 17.44 85.53 -66.02
N GLU A 632 17.01 85.00 -67.18
CA GLU A 632 16.30 83.71 -67.27
C GLU A 632 17.14 82.59 -66.64
N ASN A 633 18.42 82.49 -67.06
CA ASN A 633 19.33 81.46 -66.56
C ASN A 633 19.61 81.59 -65.06
N ALA A 634 19.70 82.82 -64.54
CA ALA A 634 19.88 83.06 -63.11
C ALA A 634 18.67 82.60 -62.28
N LEU A 635 17.44 82.89 -62.74
CA LEU A 635 16.22 82.45 -62.05
C LEU A 635 16.04 80.92 -62.09
N LYS A 636 16.36 80.28 -63.22
CA LYS A 636 16.42 78.80 -63.31
C LYS A 636 17.50 78.20 -62.40
N GLY A 637 18.64 78.89 -62.26
CA GLY A 637 19.69 78.55 -61.30
C GLY A 637 19.18 78.54 -59.86
N HIS A 638 18.43 79.56 -59.45
CA HIS A 638 17.79 79.61 -58.13
C HIS A 638 16.75 78.51 -57.94
N ALA A 639 15.92 78.22 -58.95
CA ALA A 639 14.98 77.09 -58.89
C ALA A 639 15.71 75.75 -58.68
N SER A 640 16.82 75.51 -59.39
CA SER A 640 17.66 74.33 -59.19
C SER A 640 18.28 74.27 -57.78
N SER A 641 18.75 75.41 -57.26
CA SER A 641 19.30 75.51 -55.90
C SER A 641 18.24 75.17 -54.83
N ILE A 642 17.02 75.69 -54.98
CA ILE A 642 15.91 75.40 -54.08
C ILE A 642 15.53 73.91 -54.11
N ARG A 643 15.53 73.26 -55.29
CA ARG A 643 15.33 71.80 -55.39
C ARG A 643 16.44 71.01 -54.70
N GLN A 644 17.68 71.48 -54.79
CA GLN A 644 18.81 70.87 -54.11
C GLN A 644 18.68 70.99 -52.59
N ILE A 645 18.30 72.17 -52.08
CA ILE A 645 18.02 72.39 -50.65
C ILE A 645 16.92 71.44 -50.15
N HIS A 646 15.83 71.28 -50.90
CA HIS A 646 14.77 70.35 -50.54
C HIS A 646 15.28 68.89 -50.46
N LYS A 647 16.01 68.42 -51.48
CA LYS A 647 16.51 67.05 -51.53
C LYS A 647 17.57 66.75 -50.47
N GLU A 648 18.50 67.68 -50.25
CA GLU A 648 19.65 67.45 -49.35
C GLU A 648 19.33 67.74 -47.89
N GLN A 649 18.38 68.65 -47.60
CA GLN A 649 18.15 69.13 -46.24
C GLN A 649 16.74 68.81 -45.72
N VAL A 650 15.69 68.89 -46.56
CA VAL A 650 14.31 68.66 -46.09
C VAL A 650 13.95 67.17 -46.02
N VAL A 651 14.29 66.38 -47.06
CA VAL A 651 13.95 64.93 -47.12
C VAL A 651 14.55 64.12 -45.94
N PRO A 652 15.82 64.32 -45.52
CA PRO A 652 16.36 63.60 -44.36
C PRO A 652 15.65 63.95 -43.04
N MET A 653 15.18 65.20 -42.89
CA MET A 653 14.48 65.65 -41.69
C MET A 653 13.06 65.08 -41.57
N GLU A 654 12.43 64.69 -42.69
CA GLU A 654 11.10 64.07 -42.70
C GLU A 654 11.13 62.57 -42.33
N GLN A 655 12.21 61.86 -42.66
CA GLN A 655 12.34 60.42 -42.37
C GLN A 655 12.48 60.09 -40.87
N ILE A 656 12.85 61.07 -40.04
CA ILE A 656 13.13 60.89 -38.60
C ILE A 656 11.83 60.87 -37.75
N LYS A 657 10.67 61.28 -38.31
CA LYS A 657 9.60 61.91 -37.50
C LYS A 657 8.60 61.04 -36.71
N VAL A 658 8.35 59.74 -36.94
CA VAL A 658 7.10 59.15 -36.39
C VAL A 658 7.18 57.73 -35.80
N THR A 659 7.97 56.80 -36.33
CA THR A 659 7.76 55.36 -36.03
C THR A 659 8.44 54.83 -34.77
N ASN A 660 9.51 55.47 -34.30
CA ASN A 660 10.34 54.88 -33.23
C ASN A 660 9.87 55.26 -31.81
N VAL A 661 9.23 56.42 -31.66
CA VAL A 661 8.86 56.97 -30.35
C VAL A 661 7.56 56.37 -29.82
N LEU A 662 6.58 56.11 -30.69
CA LEU A 662 5.24 55.65 -30.29
C LEU A 662 5.25 54.21 -29.74
N ASN A 663 5.99 53.31 -30.41
CA ASN A 663 6.06 51.89 -30.02
C ASN A 663 6.81 51.67 -28.69
N ALA A 664 7.76 52.54 -28.36
CA ALA A 664 8.56 52.44 -27.13
C ALA A 664 7.74 52.81 -25.88
N ILE A 665 6.83 53.78 -26.00
CA ILE A 665 6.04 54.30 -24.88
C ILE A 665 4.90 53.35 -24.51
N GLU A 666 4.18 52.79 -25.50
CA GLU A 666 3.08 51.83 -25.25
C GLU A 666 3.57 50.50 -24.64
N ALA A 667 4.76 50.03 -25.03
CA ALA A 667 5.35 48.81 -24.50
C ALA A 667 5.76 48.94 -23.02
N ALA A 668 6.21 50.13 -22.60
CA ALA A 668 6.63 50.41 -21.23
C ALA A 668 5.44 50.48 -20.25
N GLU A 669 4.34 51.14 -20.62
CA GLU A 669 3.13 51.23 -19.76
C GLU A 669 2.47 49.87 -19.51
N TYR A 670 2.39 49.02 -20.54
CA TYR A 670 1.73 47.72 -20.43
C TYR A 670 2.47 46.73 -19.52
N LEU A 671 3.81 46.76 -19.52
CA LEU A 671 4.65 45.89 -18.68
C LEU A 671 4.64 46.29 -17.20
N ILE A 672 4.63 47.60 -16.90
CA ILE A 672 4.68 48.13 -15.53
C ILE A 672 3.34 47.98 -14.82
N ALA A 673 2.21 48.21 -15.50
CA ALA A 673 0.91 48.32 -14.85
C ALA A 673 0.23 46.98 -14.53
N ASN A 674 0.32 45.96 -15.41
CA ASN A 674 -0.68 44.88 -15.39
C ASN A 674 -0.19 43.43 -15.20
N ASN A 675 1.10 43.09 -15.41
CA ASN A 675 1.53 41.67 -15.46
C ASN A 675 2.50 41.20 -14.36
N ALA A 676 3.29 42.09 -13.74
CA ALA A 676 4.36 41.68 -12.83
C ALA A 676 3.84 41.03 -11.53
N SER A 677 2.81 41.60 -10.90
CA SER A 677 2.24 41.09 -9.64
C SER A 677 1.59 39.71 -9.80
N HIS A 678 0.85 39.50 -10.89
CA HIS A 678 0.16 38.23 -11.15
C HIS A 678 1.14 37.08 -11.42
N VAL A 679 2.19 37.32 -12.22
CA VAL A 679 3.23 36.31 -12.53
C VAL A 679 4.01 35.92 -11.27
N VAL A 680 4.36 36.90 -10.43
CA VAL A 680 5.02 36.67 -9.14
C VAL A 680 4.17 35.77 -8.23
N LYS A 681 2.88 36.08 -8.10
CA LYS A 681 1.96 35.31 -7.25
C LYS A 681 1.81 33.88 -7.76
N GLN A 682 1.70 33.69 -9.07
CA GLN A 682 1.53 32.38 -9.68
C GLN A 682 2.76 31.48 -9.50
N GLU A 683 3.97 32.01 -9.66
CA GLU A 683 5.20 31.24 -9.43
C GLU A 683 5.47 30.98 -7.94
N ALA A 684 5.12 31.91 -7.05
CA ALA A 684 5.15 31.69 -5.61
C ALA A 684 4.21 30.54 -5.19
N ASP A 685 2.96 30.53 -5.67
CA ASP A 685 2.00 29.47 -5.38
C ASP A 685 2.47 28.10 -5.88
N LYS A 686 3.09 28.05 -7.06
CA LYS A 686 3.65 26.83 -7.64
C LYS A 686 4.80 26.29 -6.80
N PHE A 687 5.66 27.18 -6.31
CA PHE A 687 6.77 26.80 -5.42
C PHE A 687 6.26 26.29 -4.06
N ILE A 688 5.31 26.98 -3.44
CA ILE A 688 4.69 26.56 -2.18
C ILE A 688 4.03 25.18 -2.33
N LYS A 689 3.28 24.96 -3.41
CA LYS A 689 2.67 23.65 -3.71
C LYS A 689 3.70 22.54 -3.88
N LYS A 690 4.87 22.83 -4.44
CA LYS A 690 5.98 21.87 -4.55
C LYS A 690 6.52 21.49 -3.16
N LEU A 691 6.79 22.48 -2.30
CA LEU A 691 7.29 22.25 -0.94
C LEU A 691 6.29 21.45 -0.10
N LEU A 692 5.00 21.81 -0.15
CA LEU A 692 3.92 21.08 0.49
C LEU A 692 3.71 19.66 -0.08
N GLY A 693 4.14 19.43 -1.32
CA GLY A 693 4.11 18.12 -1.97
C GLY A 693 5.08 17.12 -1.34
N TYR A 694 6.26 17.55 -0.90
CA TYR A 694 7.23 16.68 -0.21
C TYR A 694 6.68 16.16 1.12
N PHE A 695 5.98 17.01 1.87
CA PHE A 695 5.31 16.60 3.09
C PHE A 695 4.12 15.68 2.84
N SER A 696 3.34 15.93 1.78
CA SER A 696 2.26 15.03 1.35
C SER A 696 2.81 13.62 1.09
N GLN A 697 3.95 13.51 0.38
CA GLN A 697 4.61 12.23 0.12
C GLN A 697 5.04 11.55 1.42
N TYR A 698 5.61 12.29 2.38
CA TYR A 698 5.96 11.75 3.70
C TYR A 698 4.73 11.23 4.44
N THR A 699 3.64 12.01 4.52
CA THR A 699 2.42 11.58 5.24
C THR A 699 1.78 10.35 4.63
N GLU A 700 1.79 10.23 3.30
CA GLU A 700 1.24 9.08 2.58
C GLU A 700 2.12 7.84 2.74
N TRP A 701 3.44 8.01 2.67
CA TRP A 701 4.41 6.93 2.95
C TRP A 701 4.29 6.43 4.38
N VAL A 702 4.23 7.31 5.39
CA VAL A 702 4.05 6.92 6.80
C VAL A 702 2.75 6.15 6.99
N LYS A 703 1.65 6.58 6.37
CA LYS A 703 0.37 5.87 6.43
C LYS A 703 0.53 4.43 5.91
N HIS A 704 1.10 4.28 4.72
CA HIS A 704 1.29 2.97 4.11
C HIS A 704 2.24 2.08 4.94
N SER A 705 3.35 2.62 5.42
CA SER A 705 4.30 1.88 6.25
C SER A 705 3.68 1.47 7.59
N LEU A 706 2.85 2.29 8.22
CA LEU A 706 2.13 1.90 9.45
C LEU A 706 1.11 0.77 9.21
N GLU A 707 0.40 0.81 8.07
CA GLU A 707 -0.60 -0.20 7.72
C GLU A 707 0.02 -1.55 7.34
N MET A 708 1.21 -1.56 6.72
CA MET A 708 1.77 -2.77 6.08
C MET A 708 3.13 -3.23 6.61
N GLU A 709 4.02 -2.32 7.02
CA GLU A 709 5.45 -2.63 7.26
C GLU A 709 5.85 -2.55 8.74
N VAL A 710 5.25 -1.64 9.49
CA VAL A 710 5.53 -1.43 10.91
C VAL A 710 4.70 -2.41 11.75
N ALA A 711 5.37 -3.08 12.69
CA ALA A 711 4.78 -4.05 13.60
C ALA A 711 3.93 -5.11 12.89
N GLN A 712 4.49 -5.75 11.86
CA GLN A 712 3.85 -6.87 11.17
C GLN A 712 3.41 -7.94 12.17
N CYS A 713 2.10 -8.21 12.22
CA CYS A 713 1.52 -8.98 13.33
C CYS A 713 1.38 -10.49 13.08
N LYS A 714 2.11 -11.04 12.10
CA LYS A 714 2.14 -12.48 11.80
C LYS A 714 2.46 -13.40 13.00
N PRO A 715 3.31 -13.02 13.97
CA PRO A 715 3.52 -13.83 15.17
C PRO A 715 2.23 -14.08 15.96
N ILE A 716 1.27 -13.14 15.94
CA ILE A 716 -0.02 -13.27 16.63
C ILE A 716 -0.88 -14.34 15.95
N SER A 717 -0.98 -14.34 14.62
CA SER A 717 -1.72 -15.39 13.89
C SER A 717 -1.03 -16.74 14.02
N ASN A 718 0.31 -16.78 13.97
CA ASN A 718 1.07 -18.02 14.09
C ASN A 718 0.84 -18.74 15.43
N ILE A 719 0.57 -18.01 16.52
CA ILE A 719 0.22 -18.61 17.81
C ILE A 719 -1.12 -19.33 17.73
N ILE A 720 -2.12 -18.68 17.14
CA ILE A 720 -3.46 -19.25 16.97
C ILE A 720 -3.36 -20.52 16.10
N ASP A 721 -2.64 -20.43 14.98
CA ASP A 721 -2.42 -21.56 14.08
C ASP A 721 -1.64 -22.69 14.78
N SER A 722 -0.65 -22.35 15.61
CA SER A 722 0.12 -23.33 16.39
C SER A 722 -0.73 -24.02 17.46
N LEU A 723 -1.65 -23.30 18.10
CA LEU A 723 -2.59 -23.88 19.07
C LEU A 723 -3.58 -24.81 18.38
N GLU A 724 -4.09 -24.45 17.20
CA GLU A 724 -4.91 -25.32 16.37
C GLU A 724 -4.14 -26.60 16.00
N ILE A 725 -2.92 -26.47 15.48
CA ILE A 725 -2.09 -27.62 15.08
C ILE A 725 -1.83 -28.55 16.28
N VAL A 726 -1.45 -28.00 17.43
CA VAL A 726 -1.16 -28.80 18.63
C VAL A 726 -2.42 -29.45 19.20
N GLY A 727 -3.52 -28.71 19.28
CA GLY A 727 -4.77 -29.22 19.84
C GLY A 727 -5.46 -30.20 18.92
N CYS A 728 -5.71 -29.80 17.68
CA CYS A 728 -6.51 -30.55 16.72
C CYS A 728 -5.67 -31.60 16.01
N SER A 729 -4.61 -31.17 15.30
CA SER A 729 -3.87 -32.09 14.44
C SER A 729 -2.95 -33.06 15.18
N PHE A 730 -2.36 -32.67 16.32
CA PHE A 730 -1.51 -33.59 17.08
C PHE A 730 -2.32 -34.47 18.03
N VAL A 731 -3.23 -33.88 18.81
CA VAL A 731 -3.95 -34.59 19.87
C VAL A 731 -5.26 -35.17 19.38
N VAL A 732 -6.20 -34.35 18.89
CA VAL A 732 -7.56 -34.80 18.55
C VAL A 732 -7.56 -35.82 17.41
N ASP A 733 -6.83 -35.58 16.32
CA ASP A 733 -6.72 -36.53 15.20
C ASP A 733 -6.14 -37.88 15.65
N SER A 734 -5.12 -37.84 16.52
CA SER A 734 -4.50 -39.05 17.04
C SER A 734 -5.42 -39.79 18.02
N VAL A 735 -6.11 -39.09 18.92
CA VAL A 735 -7.12 -39.71 19.81
C VAL A 735 -8.26 -40.31 19.01
N ASN A 736 -8.69 -39.62 17.95
CA ASN A 736 -9.75 -40.08 17.08
C ASN A 736 -9.37 -41.33 16.30
N THR A 737 -8.14 -41.36 15.81
CA THR A 737 -7.57 -42.53 15.15
C THR A 737 -7.37 -43.72 16.10
N PHE A 738 -6.99 -43.43 17.35
CA PHE A 738 -6.81 -44.46 18.38
C PHE A 738 -8.12 -45.21 18.66
N TRP A 739 -9.21 -44.51 18.95
CA TRP A 739 -10.49 -45.16 19.22
C TRP A 739 -11.10 -45.78 17.96
N PHE A 740 -10.87 -45.21 16.78
CA PHE A 740 -11.35 -45.78 15.52
C PHE A 740 -10.70 -47.14 15.24
N GLY A 741 -9.38 -47.24 15.40
CA GLY A 741 -8.65 -48.50 15.28
C GLY A 741 -9.11 -49.56 16.31
N LEU A 742 -9.22 -49.17 17.58
CA LEU A 742 -9.69 -50.07 18.65
C LEU A 742 -11.18 -50.46 18.50
N GLY A 743 -12.03 -49.55 18.02
CA GLY A 743 -13.44 -49.80 17.76
C GLY A 743 -13.62 -50.83 16.65
N GLY A 744 -12.85 -50.72 15.56
CA GLY A 744 -12.77 -51.75 14.53
C GLY A 744 -12.34 -53.10 15.09
N CYS A 745 -11.37 -53.11 16.01
CA CYS A 745 -10.97 -54.34 16.71
C CYS A 745 -12.11 -54.95 17.52
N CYS A 746 -12.83 -54.15 18.32
CA CYS A 746 -13.93 -54.65 19.16
C CYS A 746 -15.06 -55.28 18.34
N LEU A 747 -15.40 -54.69 17.19
CA LEU A 747 -16.42 -55.25 16.28
C LEU A 747 -15.98 -56.59 15.68
N LEU A 748 -14.70 -56.71 15.32
CA LEU A 748 -14.13 -57.93 14.73
C LEU A 748 -13.82 -59.03 15.76
N LEU A 749 -13.80 -58.72 17.06
CA LEU A 749 -13.70 -59.73 18.11
C LEU A 749 -14.93 -60.66 18.14
N ILE A 750 -16.13 -60.19 17.81
CA ILE A 750 -17.35 -61.04 17.76
C ILE A 750 -17.20 -62.18 16.73
N PRO A 751 -16.96 -61.92 15.42
CA PRO A 751 -16.77 -62.99 14.46
C PRO A 751 -15.54 -63.83 14.78
N SER A 752 -14.46 -63.23 15.29
CA SER A 752 -13.27 -63.96 15.75
C SER A 752 -13.63 -65.01 16.81
N ILE A 753 -14.44 -64.66 17.82
CA ILE A 753 -14.92 -65.60 18.84
C ILE A 753 -15.68 -66.78 18.21
N ILE A 754 -16.65 -66.49 17.32
CA ILE A 754 -17.48 -67.53 16.70
C ILE A 754 -16.63 -68.48 15.86
N LEU A 755 -15.73 -67.92 15.05
CA LEU A 755 -14.84 -68.68 14.17
C LEU A 755 -13.86 -69.54 14.98
N SER A 756 -13.26 -68.99 16.05
CA SER A 756 -12.35 -69.71 16.94
C SER A 756 -13.05 -70.87 17.65
N VAL A 757 -14.28 -70.70 18.16
CA VAL A 757 -15.05 -71.78 18.79
C VAL A 757 -15.37 -72.90 17.79
N LYS A 758 -15.78 -72.55 16.56
CA LYS A 758 -16.09 -73.53 15.52
C LYS A 758 -14.84 -74.26 15.03
N LEU A 759 -13.74 -73.55 14.84
CA LEU A 759 -12.47 -74.12 14.39
C LEU A 759 -11.81 -74.99 15.47
N ALA A 760 -11.90 -74.61 16.75
CA ALA A 760 -11.36 -75.38 17.86
C ALA A 760 -11.91 -76.81 17.90
N LYS A 761 -13.17 -77.04 17.51
CA LYS A 761 -13.73 -78.40 17.40
C LYS A 761 -12.99 -79.29 16.38
N PHE A 762 -12.38 -78.71 15.34
CA PHE A 762 -11.62 -79.50 14.36
C PHE A 762 -10.20 -79.84 14.80
N TYR A 763 -9.70 -79.21 15.87
CA TYR A 763 -8.31 -79.41 16.35
C TYR A 763 -8.24 -80.11 17.71
N ARG A 764 -9.24 -79.92 18.59
CA ARG A 764 -9.28 -80.58 19.91
C ARG A 764 -9.52 -82.08 19.79
N ARG A 765 -8.90 -82.86 20.67
CA ARG A 765 -9.21 -84.29 20.82
C ARG A 765 -10.62 -84.44 21.36
N MET A 766 -11.42 -85.31 20.74
CA MET A 766 -12.80 -85.58 21.13
C MET A 766 -12.89 -86.83 22.01
N ASP A 767 -13.92 -86.91 22.84
CA ASP A 767 -14.19 -88.07 23.69
C ASP A 767 -15.02 -89.12 22.95
N THR A 768 -15.87 -88.69 22.00
CA THR A 768 -16.71 -89.59 21.18
C THR A 768 -16.84 -89.08 19.73
N GLU A 769 -17.12 -89.98 18.79
CA GLU A 769 -17.34 -89.69 17.36
C GLU A 769 -18.49 -90.55 16.80
N ASP A 770 -19.13 -90.09 15.71
CA ASP A 770 -20.14 -90.91 15.01
C ASP A 770 -19.44 -92.13 14.36
N VAL A 771 -19.90 -93.34 14.65
CA VAL A 771 -19.51 -94.56 13.94
C VAL A 771 -20.61 -94.85 12.92
N PHE A 772 -20.30 -94.72 11.63
CA PHE A 772 -21.12 -95.31 10.57
C PHE A 772 -20.36 -96.54 10.06
N ASP A 773 -20.96 -97.72 10.22
CA ASP A 773 -20.54 -98.91 9.49
C ASP A 773 -20.61 -98.60 7.99
N GLU A 774 -19.53 -98.91 7.25
CA GLU A 774 -19.41 -98.71 5.80
C GLU A 774 -20.48 -99.46 5.00
#